data_AF-A0A1J9Q5X9-F1
#
_entry.id   AF-A0A1J9Q5X9-F1
#
_cell.length_a   1.000
_cell.length_b   1.000
_cell.length_c   1.000
_cell.angle_alpha   90.00
_cell.angle_beta   90.00
_cell.angle_gamma   90.00
#
_symmetry.space_group_name_H-M   'P 1'
#
loop_
_entity.id
_entity.type
_entity.pdbx_description
1 polymer ?
#
loop_
_entity_poly.entity_id
_entity_poly.type
_entity_poly.pdbx_seq_one_letter_code
_entity_poly.pdbx_strand_id
1 'polypeptide(L)'
;MDIQHHVTAVVAQQHLANALHSAHVTAHALMTNPPDRYPKLQFPTGQMMSSRSTSSEGCSGLQASIVDEYSNEKPPSDGEVYWKVRQYQYEANSRFEERWKSRLSSNKAKRFRQLSSPAHVDIRAAFDALLAIPGLWNGMNLGSLHRVLALNCDEEIVTYLTHVKQFWSSLVDDDRDKMMKIDLHTVARPLPISTTPTVPLSGTNCKEKEKSSRRFTFFQDIYYLEACANCVKRLVVLSRLRPTLRSAVWGSLKPPDPAVGNCMIQTSETGQRRSGSPAQRAELGYRQLWLYAMRHYPKMPREPESDDLVARPGHEKADETALHEMAVLAQKLGFDSTRITDLIELSPDRQIARAVLLKARDPERFRYDSGIFETLIGRIAECFSLAVPVERQLSCHFTSGSEAKLNARCGLPHARAQQQDRRFLFLDQLHTDEMPAGGKVSTFDPPNLPMSPLFVPDDSPLAGFGQLPLQENDGCTTVNHGELDPMQLEVAERTTAEETGVRREEWEIALRAEQAREQLRQEQLQQEEEEARATAEQYAAEQEQLRQEQLRQEEERQYAVELEQLRQQEEEKLAAEQYAAEQEQLREEEEEKLAAEQYAMELEQLRQQEEEKLAAERYAAEQEQLQQEQLRQE
;
A
#
# COMPACT_ATOMS: atom_id res chain seq x y z
N MET A 1 9.20 -31.09 -13.26
CA MET A 1 7.89 -31.71 -13.04
C MET A 1 6.98 -30.58 -12.62
N ASP A 2 6.13 -30.14 -13.52
CA ASP A 2 5.15 -29.08 -13.26
C ASP A 2 4.18 -29.60 -12.18
N ILE A 3 4.07 -28.90 -11.06
CA ILE A 3 3.44 -29.40 -9.82
C ILE A 3 1.93 -29.09 -9.82
N GLN A 4 1.40 -28.46 -10.87
CA GLN A 4 0.01 -28.07 -10.93
C GLN A 4 -0.88 -29.33 -11.06
N HIS A 5 -1.72 -29.59 -10.05
CA HIS A 5 -2.81 -30.60 -10.01
C HIS A 5 -2.52 -31.99 -9.40
N HIS A 6 -1.59 -32.15 -8.46
CA HIS A 6 -1.36 -33.44 -7.77
C HIS A 6 -1.73 -33.41 -6.27
N VAL A 7 -2.83 -34.04 -5.89
CA VAL A 7 -3.16 -34.25 -4.48
C VAL A 7 -2.21 -35.29 -3.88
N THR A 8 -1.39 -34.88 -2.90
CA THR A 8 -0.50 -35.79 -2.19
C THR A 8 -1.32 -36.61 -1.18
N ALA A 9 -1.45 -37.92 -1.42
CA ALA A 9 -2.15 -38.84 -0.52
C ALA A 9 -1.17 -39.87 0.05
N VAL A 10 -1.17 -40.06 1.37
CA VAL A 10 -0.41 -41.11 2.04
C VAL A 10 -1.29 -42.35 2.10
N VAL A 11 -0.90 -43.41 1.41
CA VAL A 11 -1.63 -44.69 1.39
C VAL A 11 -0.76 -45.75 2.07
N ALA A 12 -1.36 -46.55 2.95
CA ALA A 12 -0.64 -47.65 3.58
C ALA A 12 -0.13 -48.63 2.50
N GLN A 13 1.13 -49.01 2.60
CA GLN A 13 1.83 -49.79 1.58
C GLN A 13 1.14 -51.13 1.26
N GLN A 14 0.46 -51.70 2.25
CA GLN A 14 -0.33 -52.93 2.11
C GLN A 14 -1.57 -52.73 1.23
N HIS A 15 -2.26 -51.59 1.35
CA HIS A 15 -3.41 -51.27 0.50
C HIS A 15 -2.98 -50.94 -0.93
N LEU A 16 -1.85 -50.23 -1.10
CA LEU A 16 -1.29 -49.96 -2.42
C LEU A 16 -0.88 -51.26 -3.12
N ALA A 17 -0.22 -52.18 -2.43
CA ALA A 17 0.17 -53.48 -2.99
C ALA A 17 -1.04 -54.31 -3.43
N ASN A 18 -2.11 -54.36 -2.61
CA ASN A 18 -3.34 -55.08 -2.93
C ASN A 18 -4.08 -54.47 -4.12
N ALA A 19 -4.11 -53.14 -4.23
CA ALA A 19 -4.74 -52.44 -5.34
C ALA A 19 -3.97 -52.65 -6.66
N LEU A 20 -2.63 -52.57 -6.62
CA LEU A 20 -1.77 -52.84 -7.77
C LEU A 20 -1.92 -54.28 -8.26
N HIS A 21 -2.01 -55.24 -7.33
CA HIS A 21 -2.23 -56.65 -7.65
C HIS A 21 -3.59 -56.88 -8.32
N SER A 22 -4.65 -56.30 -7.78
CA SER A 22 -6.02 -56.37 -8.32
C SER A 22 -6.17 -55.70 -9.69
N ALA A 23 -5.41 -54.62 -9.93
CA ALA A 23 -5.45 -53.89 -11.19
C ALA A 23 -4.51 -54.45 -12.27
N HIS A 24 -3.65 -55.42 -11.92
CA HIS A 24 -2.56 -55.93 -12.77
C HIS A 24 -1.64 -54.82 -13.32
N VAL A 25 -1.41 -53.77 -12.52
CA VAL A 25 -0.52 -52.65 -12.87
C VAL A 25 0.69 -52.66 -11.95
N THR A 26 1.88 -52.36 -12.47
CA THR A 26 3.10 -52.25 -11.66
C THR A 26 3.23 -50.84 -11.07
N ALA A 27 3.85 -50.71 -9.90
CA ALA A 27 4.08 -49.40 -9.26
C ALA A 27 4.85 -48.43 -10.18
N HIS A 28 5.79 -48.95 -10.97
CA HIS A 28 6.54 -48.16 -11.94
C HIS A 28 5.65 -47.61 -13.07
N ALA A 29 4.62 -48.35 -13.49
CA ALA A 29 3.69 -47.88 -14.52
C ALA A 29 2.82 -46.70 -14.04
N LEU A 30 2.56 -46.58 -12.73
CA LEU A 30 1.88 -45.40 -12.16
C LEU A 30 2.74 -44.14 -12.19
N MET A 31 4.06 -44.28 -12.22
CA MET A 31 5.02 -43.18 -12.26
C MET A 31 5.31 -42.66 -13.68
N THR A 32 4.82 -43.33 -14.71
CA THR A 32 5.15 -43.05 -16.12
C THR A 32 3.98 -42.46 -16.92
N ASN A 33 2.93 -41.93 -16.28
CA ASN A 33 1.82 -41.35 -17.03
C ASN A 33 2.27 -40.10 -17.81
N PRO A 34 2.18 -40.07 -19.15
CA PRO A 34 2.42 -38.87 -19.91
C PRO A 34 1.32 -37.84 -19.62
N PRO A 35 1.65 -36.52 -19.60
CA PRO A 35 0.74 -35.43 -19.21
C PRO A 35 -0.55 -35.34 -20.06
N ASP A 36 -0.61 -36.05 -21.18
CA ASP A 36 -1.73 -36.00 -22.13
C ASP A 36 -2.77 -37.13 -21.90
N ARG A 37 -2.56 -38.03 -20.92
CA ARG A 37 -3.44 -39.17 -20.63
C ARG A 37 -3.76 -39.29 -19.13
N TYR A 38 -4.47 -38.30 -18.59
CA TYR A 38 -5.06 -38.47 -17.25
C TYR A 38 -6.20 -39.49 -17.28
N PRO A 39 -6.22 -40.49 -16.39
CA PRO A 39 -7.36 -41.39 -16.26
C PRO A 39 -8.59 -40.61 -15.82
N LYS A 40 -9.66 -40.64 -16.63
CA LYS A 40 -10.94 -40.02 -16.30
C LYS A 40 -11.72 -40.95 -15.38
N LEU A 41 -12.00 -40.50 -14.16
CA LEU A 41 -12.91 -41.21 -13.25
C LEU A 41 -14.34 -41.10 -13.81
N GLN A 42 -14.91 -42.24 -14.20
CA GLN A 42 -16.33 -42.34 -14.55
C GLN A 42 -17.10 -42.77 -13.30
N PHE A 43 -18.00 -41.90 -12.85
CA PHE A 43 -18.93 -42.23 -11.79
C PHE A 43 -20.26 -42.70 -12.40
N PRO A 44 -20.76 -43.89 -12.03
CA PRO A 44 -22.10 -44.31 -12.43
C PRO A 44 -23.15 -43.34 -11.88
N THR A 45 -24.10 -42.97 -12.72
CA THR A 45 -25.20 -42.06 -12.34
C THR A 45 -25.96 -42.63 -11.14
N GLY A 46 -25.92 -41.94 -9.99
CA GLY A 46 -26.63 -42.32 -8.77
C GLY A 46 -25.76 -42.66 -7.55
N GLN A 47 -24.43 -42.66 -7.65
CA GLN A 47 -23.52 -42.96 -6.52
C GLN A 47 -22.72 -41.76 -5.98
N MET A 48 -23.20 -40.54 -6.16
CA MET A 48 -22.68 -39.39 -5.42
C MET A 48 -23.59 -39.09 -4.22
N MET A 49 -23.36 -39.79 -3.11
CA MET A 49 -23.84 -39.32 -1.81
C MET A 49 -22.89 -38.22 -1.32
N SER A 50 -23.09 -37.00 -1.82
CA SER A 50 -22.65 -35.83 -1.06
C SER A 50 -23.56 -35.77 0.16
N SER A 51 -22.98 -35.90 1.36
CA SER A 51 -23.70 -35.61 2.58
C SER A 51 -24.15 -34.14 2.53
N ARG A 52 -25.46 -33.96 2.28
CA ARG A 52 -26.23 -32.69 2.22
C ARG A 52 -26.15 -31.93 0.91
N SER A 53 -27.00 -32.29 -0.06
CA SER A 53 -28.15 -31.45 -0.48
C SER A 53 -28.85 -32.08 -1.69
N THR A 54 -30.14 -32.37 -1.54
CA THR A 54 -31.07 -32.74 -2.60
C THR A 54 -31.59 -31.48 -3.27
N SER A 55 -31.10 -31.12 -4.45
CA SER A 55 -31.83 -30.25 -5.39
C SER A 55 -31.32 -30.45 -6.81
N SER A 56 -32.22 -30.88 -7.68
CA SER A 56 -32.03 -30.98 -9.12
C SER A 56 -32.10 -29.58 -9.75
N GLU A 57 -31.02 -28.79 -9.67
CA GLU A 57 -30.83 -27.60 -10.49
C GLU A 57 -29.36 -27.47 -10.92
N GLY A 58 -29.14 -27.46 -12.24
CA GLY A 58 -27.95 -26.91 -12.88
C GLY A 58 -26.62 -27.68 -12.69
N CYS A 59 -26.30 -28.54 -13.65
CA CYS A 59 -24.98 -29.19 -13.78
C CYS A 59 -23.78 -28.21 -13.78
N SER A 60 -24.01 -26.91 -14.04
CA SER A 60 -23.00 -25.84 -13.98
C SER A 60 -22.62 -25.42 -12.55
N GLY A 61 -23.59 -25.33 -11.62
CA GLY A 61 -23.34 -24.91 -10.24
C GLY A 61 -22.58 -25.97 -9.44
N LEU A 62 -22.84 -27.24 -9.73
CA LEU A 62 -22.13 -28.37 -9.13
C LEU A 62 -20.68 -28.44 -9.61
N GLN A 63 -20.43 -28.20 -10.89
CA GLN A 63 -19.08 -28.13 -11.45
C GLN A 63 -18.28 -26.95 -10.87
N ALA A 64 -18.88 -25.76 -10.77
CA ALA A 64 -18.24 -24.60 -10.12
C ALA A 64 -17.95 -24.87 -8.64
N SER A 65 -18.86 -25.53 -7.92
CA SER A 65 -18.64 -25.92 -6.52
C SER A 65 -17.48 -26.90 -6.39
N ILE A 66 -17.35 -27.89 -7.27
CA ILE A 66 -16.25 -28.86 -7.27
C ILE A 66 -14.92 -28.17 -7.61
N VAL A 67 -14.87 -27.31 -8.62
CA VAL A 67 -13.63 -26.57 -8.97
C VAL A 67 -13.17 -25.67 -7.81
N ASP A 68 -14.11 -24.98 -7.15
CA ASP A 68 -13.82 -24.11 -5.99
C ASP A 68 -13.45 -24.88 -4.71
N GLU A 69 -13.94 -26.12 -4.55
CA GLU A 69 -13.73 -26.99 -3.39
C GLU A 69 -12.44 -27.81 -3.48
N TYR A 70 -11.96 -28.09 -4.71
CA TYR A 70 -10.69 -28.78 -4.96
C TYR A 70 -9.52 -27.85 -5.30
N SER A 71 -9.67 -26.53 -5.14
CA SER A 71 -8.59 -25.53 -5.22
C SER A 71 -7.61 -25.60 -4.01
N ASN A 72 -7.41 -26.79 -3.44
CA ASN A 72 -6.76 -27.09 -2.15
C ASN A 72 -5.23 -26.95 -2.12
N GLU A 73 -4.62 -26.04 -2.87
CA GLU A 73 -3.14 -25.92 -2.81
C GLU A 73 -2.61 -24.54 -2.42
N LYS A 74 -3.39 -23.45 -2.51
CA LYS A 74 -3.02 -22.15 -1.92
C LYS A 74 -4.25 -21.35 -1.51
N PRO A 75 -4.20 -20.57 -0.41
CA PRO A 75 -5.24 -19.59 -0.13
C PRO A 75 -5.35 -18.64 -1.34
N PRO A 76 -6.57 -18.33 -1.82
CA PRO A 76 -6.74 -17.45 -2.97
C PRO A 76 -6.13 -16.08 -2.65
N SER A 77 -5.52 -15.46 -3.65
CA SER A 77 -5.03 -14.10 -3.55
C SER A 77 -6.19 -13.13 -3.29
N ASP A 78 -5.88 -11.99 -2.68
CA ASP A 78 -6.85 -10.94 -2.39
C ASP A 78 -7.60 -10.46 -3.65
N GLY A 79 -6.90 -10.44 -4.80
CA GLY A 79 -7.51 -10.06 -6.08
C GLY A 79 -8.37 -11.14 -6.71
N GLU A 80 -8.03 -12.42 -6.57
CA GLU A 80 -8.91 -13.52 -6.98
C GLU A 80 -10.22 -13.50 -6.19
N VAL A 81 -10.13 -13.26 -4.88
CA VAL A 81 -11.33 -13.12 -4.04
C VAL A 81 -12.16 -11.92 -4.48
N TYR A 82 -11.54 -10.76 -4.69
CA TYR A 82 -12.25 -9.58 -5.18
C TYR A 82 -12.94 -9.85 -6.54
N TRP A 83 -12.19 -10.37 -7.51
CA TRP A 83 -12.69 -10.67 -8.85
C TRP A 83 -13.87 -11.66 -8.83
N LYS A 84 -13.77 -12.74 -8.05
CA LYS A 84 -14.85 -13.73 -7.89
C LYS A 84 -16.08 -13.17 -7.19
N VAL A 85 -15.90 -12.42 -6.11
CA VAL A 85 -17.03 -11.76 -5.44
C VAL A 85 -17.76 -10.82 -6.40
N ARG A 86 -17.02 -10.06 -7.23
CA ARG A 86 -17.63 -9.19 -8.25
C ARG A 86 -18.33 -9.95 -9.36
N GLN A 87 -17.75 -11.05 -9.82
CA GLN A 87 -18.38 -11.94 -10.79
C GLN A 87 -19.73 -12.46 -10.25
N TYR A 88 -19.77 -12.99 -9.03
CA TYR A 88 -21.01 -13.52 -8.44
C TYR A 88 -22.04 -12.45 -8.11
N GLN A 89 -21.61 -11.22 -7.80
CA GLN A 89 -22.52 -10.07 -7.69
C GLN A 89 -23.19 -9.75 -9.02
N TYR A 90 -22.45 -9.82 -10.13
CA TYR A 90 -23.01 -9.63 -11.48
C TYR A 90 -23.96 -10.78 -11.88
N GLU A 91 -23.62 -12.02 -11.53
CA GLU A 91 -24.43 -13.21 -11.79
C GLU A 91 -25.63 -13.37 -10.82
N ALA A 92 -25.84 -12.42 -9.89
CA ALA A 92 -26.86 -12.45 -8.85
C ALA A 92 -26.83 -13.74 -7.99
N ASN A 93 -25.63 -14.25 -7.72
CA ASN A 93 -25.44 -15.52 -7.02
C ASN A 93 -24.95 -15.33 -5.57
N SER A 94 -25.90 -15.05 -4.68
CA SER A 94 -25.64 -14.70 -3.28
C SER A 94 -24.87 -15.77 -2.50
N ARG A 95 -25.19 -17.05 -2.73
CA ARG A 95 -24.55 -18.17 -2.01
C ARG A 95 -23.05 -18.24 -2.26
N PHE A 96 -22.63 -18.09 -3.52
CA PHE A 96 -21.21 -18.13 -3.87
C PHE A 96 -20.51 -16.82 -3.51
N GLU A 97 -21.22 -15.68 -3.59
CA GLU A 97 -20.72 -14.41 -3.08
C GLU A 97 -20.33 -14.50 -1.60
N GLU A 98 -21.22 -14.99 -0.74
CA GLU A 98 -20.97 -15.17 0.69
C GLU A 98 -19.85 -16.17 0.97
N ARG A 99 -19.81 -17.27 0.21
CA ARG A 99 -18.74 -18.28 0.31
C ARG A 99 -17.36 -17.71 -0.03
N TRP A 100 -17.27 -16.82 -1.01
CA TRP A 100 -16.00 -16.17 -1.36
C TRP A 100 -15.64 -15.06 -0.38
N LYS A 101 -16.62 -14.31 0.12
CA LYS A 101 -16.43 -13.32 1.18
C LYS A 101 -15.94 -13.95 2.50
N SER A 102 -16.41 -15.14 2.86
CA SER A 102 -16.01 -15.84 4.08
C SER A 102 -14.55 -16.32 4.09
N ARG A 103 -13.91 -16.38 2.91
CA ARG A 103 -12.46 -16.67 2.79
C ARG A 103 -11.58 -15.50 3.22
N LEU A 104 -12.14 -14.30 3.39
CA LEU A 104 -11.40 -13.12 3.87
C LEU A 104 -11.26 -13.15 5.39
N SER A 105 -10.12 -12.68 5.91
CA SER A 105 -10.00 -12.40 7.34
C SER A 105 -10.97 -11.29 7.77
N SER A 106 -11.32 -11.22 9.05
CA SER A 106 -12.21 -10.19 9.61
C SER A 106 -11.78 -8.76 9.20
N ASN A 107 -10.49 -8.48 9.26
CA ASN A 107 -9.89 -7.21 8.84
C ASN A 107 -10.09 -6.95 7.33
N LYS A 108 -9.79 -7.92 6.47
CA LYS A 108 -9.95 -7.79 5.01
C LYS A 108 -11.43 -7.64 4.62
N ALA A 109 -12.32 -8.39 5.25
CA ALA A 109 -13.76 -8.28 5.06
C ALA A 109 -14.29 -6.90 5.46
N LYS A 110 -13.80 -6.32 6.56
CA LYS A 110 -14.10 -4.93 6.94
C LYS A 110 -13.65 -3.93 5.88
N ARG A 111 -12.43 -4.06 5.34
CA ARG A 111 -11.92 -3.16 4.29
C ARG A 111 -12.63 -3.33 2.96
N PHE A 112 -13.00 -4.55 2.59
CA PHE A 112 -13.84 -4.84 1.43
C PHE A 112 -15.21 -4.14 1.55
N ARG A 113 -15.85 -4.23 2.73
CA ARG A 113 -17.11 -3.50 3.02
C ARG A 113 -16.92 -1.98 2.94
N GLN A 114 -15.82 -1.45 3.46
CA GLN A 114 -15.50 -0.01 3.34
C GLN A 114 -15.37 0.43 1.88
N LEU A 115 -14.64 -0.30 1.04
CA LEU A 115 -14.55 0.00 -0.40
C LEU A 115 -15.92 -0.07 -1.09
N SER A 116 -16.84 -0.91 -0.59
CA SER A 116 -18.20 -1.03 -1.10
C SER A 116 -19.17 0.04 -0.59
N SER A 117 -18.73 0.91 0.32
CA SER A 117 -19.51 2.03 0.85
C SER A 117 -19.84 3.05 -0.26
N PRO A 118 -21.00 3.75 -0.18
CA PRO A 118 -21.32 4.87 -1.06
C PRO A 118 -20.22 5.95 -1.10
N ALA A 119 -19.46 6.12 -0.01
CA ALA A 119 -18.38 7.10 0.08
C ALA A 119 -17.20 6.85 -0.87
N HIS A 120 -17.04 5.63 -1.39
CA HIS A 120 -15.90 5.25 -2.24
C HIS A 120 -16.34 4.65 -3.58
N VAL A 121 -17.52 5.06 -4.06
CA VAL A 121 -18.13 4.53 -5.29
C VAL A 121 -17.23 4.68 -6.52
N ASP A 122 -16.52 5.81 -6.64
CA ASP A 122 -15.67 6.10 -7.80
C ASP A 122 -14.38 5.27 -7.81
N ILE A 123 -13.70 5.17 -6.66
CA ILE A 123 -12.52 4.30 -6.49
C ILE A 123 -12.90 2.85 -6.80
N ARG A 124 -14.05 2.42 -6.27
CA ARG A 124 -14.59 1.08 -6.50
C ARG A 124 -14.90 0.85 -7.98
N ALA A 125 -15.54 1.80 -8.66
CA ALA A 125 -15.82 1.72 -10.09
C ALA A 125 -14.53 1.65 -10.93
N ALA A 126 -13.49 2.39 -10.53
CA ALA A 126 -12.19 2.33 -11.18
C ALA A 126 -11.51 0.96 -11.03
N PHE A 127 -11.62 0.32 -9.85
CA PHE A 127 -11.19 -1.08 -9.68
C PHE A 127 -12.04 -2.04 -10.53
N ASP A 128 -13.36 -1.89 -10.52
CA ASP A 128 -14.26 -2.75 -11.30
C ASP A 128 -13.97 -2.67 -12.81
N ALA A 129 -13.56 -1.50 -13.30
CA ALA A 129 -13.16 -1.31 -14.69
C ALA A 129 -11.94 -2.14 -15.11
N LEU A 130 -11.13 -2.63 -14.16
CA LEU A 130 -9.98 -3.51 -14.37
C LEU A 130 -10.34 -5.00 -14.33
N LEU A 131 -11.59 -5.38 -13.99
CA LEU A 131 -12.02 -6.78 -13.91
C LEU A 131 -11.92 -7.51 -15.26
N ALA A 132 -11.92 -6.75 -16.36
CA ALA A 132 -11.75 -7.25 -17.72
C ALA A 132 -10.32 -7.75 -18.02
N ILE A 133 -9.36 -7.56 -17.10
CA ILE A 133 -7.95 -7.94 -17.26
C ILE A 133 -7.53 -8.84 -16.08
N PRO A 134 -7.78 -10.17 -16.14
CA PRO A 134 -7.53 -11.08 -15.03
C PRO A 134 -6.09 -11.06 -14.50
N GLY A 135 -5.10 -10.90 -15.39
CA GLY A 135 -3.68 -10.91 -15.04
C GLY A 135 -3.20 -9.81 -14.09
N LEU A 136 -4.00 -8.74 -13.88
CA LEU A 136 -3.63 -7.65 -12.97
C LEU A 136 -3.94 -7.93 -11.50
N TRP A 137 -4.83 -8.89 -11.20
CA TRP A 137 -5.39 -9.04 -9.86
C TRP A 137 -4.45 -9.70 -8.85
N ASN A 138 -3.37 -10.36 -9.28
CA ASN A 138 -2.38 -10.95 -8.37
C ASN A 138 -1.60 -9.89 -7.54
N GLY A 139 -1.65 -8.61 -7.93
CA GLY A 139 -1.06 -7.50 -7.18
C GLY A 139 -2.00 -6.83 -6.16
N MET A 140 -3.26 -7.25 -6.08
CA MET A 140 -4.24 -6.63 -5.19
C MET A 140 -3.94 -6.97 -3.72
N ASN A 141 -4.06 -6.00 -2.82
CA ASN A 141 -3.90 -6.19 -1.38
C ASN A 141 -5.05 -5.52 -0.62
N LEU A 142 -6.05 -6.30 -0.24
CA LEU A 142 -7.23 -5.84 0.51
C LEU A 142 -6.85 -5.34 1.91
N GLY A 143 -5.75 -5.84 2.48
CA GLY A 143 -5.21 -5.37 3.76
C GLY A 143 -4.78 -3.91 3.70
N SER A 144 -4.22 -3.46 2.58
CA SER A 144 -3.70 -2.09 2.40
C SER A 144 -4.75 -1.08 1.94
N LEU A 145 -6.01 -1.52 1.69
CA LEU A 145 -7.10 -0.61 1.30
C LEU A 145 -7.35 0.49 2.33
N HIS A 146 -7.14 0.24 3.62
CA HIS A 146 -7.29 1.26 4.65
C HIS A 146 -6.44 2.51 4.37
N ARG A 147 -5.25 2.33 3.78
CA ARG A 147 -4.34 3.41 3.41
C ARG A 147 -4.84 4.13 2.16
N VAL A 148 -5.23 3.38 1.12
CA VAL A 148 -5.82 3.93 -0.11
C VAL A 148 -7.01 4.84 0.21
N LEU A 149 -7.95 4.35 1.04
CA LEU A 149 -9.18 5.06 1.36
C LEU A 149 -8.99 6.22 2.36
N ALA A 150 -7.93 6.21 3.16
CA ALA A 150 -7.59 7.30 4.10
C ALA A 150 -6.76 8.42 3.45
N LEU A 151 -6.35 8.27 2.19
CA LEU A 151 -5.52 9.26 1.51
C LEU A 151 -6.27 10.52 1.09
N ASN A 152 -7.59 10.45 0.90
CA ASN A 152 -8.39 11.56 0.37
C ASN A 152 -7.91 12.03 -1.02
N CYS A 153 -7.27 11.16 -1.79
CA CYS A 153 -6.73 11.44 -3.13
C CYS A 153 -7.55 10.66 -4.17
N ASP A 154 -8.88 10.73 -4.06
CA ASP A 154 -9.81 9.86 -4.78
C ASP A 154 -9.68 10.09 -6.30
N GLU A 155 -9.58 11.35 -6.72
CA GLU A 155 -9.41 11.72 -8.13
C GLU A 155 -8.07 11.24 -8.69
N GLU A 156 -6.98 11.35 -7.94
CA GLU A 156 -5.67 10.83 -8.34
C GLU A 156 -5.71 9.31 -8.43
N ILE A 157 -6.26 8.62 -7.43
CA ILE A 157 -6.36 7.15 -7.43
C ILE A 157 -7.17 6.67 -8.65
N VAL A 158 -8.32 7.29 -8.93
CA VAL A 158 -9.15 6.97 -10.09
C VAL A 158 -8.40 7.23 -11.40
N THR A 159 -7.68 8.35 -11.50
CA THR A 159 -6.86 8.69 -12.68
C THR A 159 -5.77 7.63 -12.92
N TYR A 160 -5.06 7.20 -11.87
CA TYR A 160 -4.06 6.14 -11.96
C TYR A 160 -4.68 4.84 -12.50
N LEU A 161 -5.77 4.38 -11.89
CA LEU A 161 -6.41 3.11 -12.26
C LEU A 161 -6.96 3.14 -13.68
N THR A 162 -7.46 4.32 -14.11
CA THR A 162 -7.95 4.55 -15.48
C THR A 162 -6.80 4.49 -16.47
N HIS A 163 -5.66 5.12 -16.16
CA HIS A 163 -4.46 5.02 -17.00
C HIS A 163 -3.95 3.57 -17.13
N VAL A 164 -3.96 2.82 -16.03
CA VAL A 164 -3.61 1.38 -16.08
C VAL A 164 -4.51 0.67 -17.06
N LYS A 165 -5.83 0.89 -17.01
CA LYS A 165 -6.78 0.31 -17.95
C LYS A 165 -6.46 0.71 -19.40
N GLN A 166 -6.30 2.01 -19.66
CA GLN A 166 -6.05 2.56 -21.01
C GLN A 166 -4.76 1.99 -21.60
N PHE A 167 -3.69 1.91 -20.81
CA PHE A 167 -2.42 1.32 -21.24
C PHE A 167 -2.58 -0.15 -21.65
N TRP A 168 -3.25 -0.96 -20.83
CA TRP A 168 -3.44 -2.38 -21.18
C TRP A 168 -4.41 -2.57 -22.34
N SER A 169 -5.38 -1.68 -22.50
CA SER A 169 -6.32 -1.66 -23.61
C SER A 169 -5.62 -1.31 -24.93
N SER A 170 -4.74 -0.31 -24.92
CA SER A 170 -4.01 0.12 -26.12
C SER A 170 -3.02 -0.93 -26.63
N LEU A 171 -2.49 -1.78 -25.75
CA LEU A 171 -1.64 -2.92 -26.16
C LEU A 171 -2.39 -3.99 -26.96
N VAL A 172 -3.73 -4.00 -26.91
CA VAL A 172 -4.57 -4.99 -27.59
C VAL A 172 -5.62 -4.35 -28.50
N ASP A 173 -5.40 -3.10 -28.92
CA ASP A 173 -6.31 -2.33 -29.79
C ASP A 173 -7.75 -2.27 -29.24
N ASP A 174 -7.91 -2.12 -27.92
CA ASP A 174 -9.18 -2.07 -27.20
C ASP A 174 -10.08 -3.32 -27.36
N ASP A 175 -9.50 -4.45 -27.78
CA ASP A 175 -10.19 -5.72 -27.96
C ASP A 175 -10.47 -6.43 -26.62
N ARG A 176 -11.74 -6.41 -26.19
CA ARG A 176 -12.19 -6.98 -24.92
C ARG A 176 -11.91 -8.47 -24.77
N ASP A 177 -12.01 -9.25 -25.86
CA ASP A 177 -11.77 -10.69 -25.80
C ASP A 177 -10.28 -11.01 -25.64
N LYS A 178 -9.41 -10.15 -26.21
CA LYS A 178 -7.97 -10.23 -25.96
C LYS A 178 -7.61 -9.77 -24.54
N MET A 179 -8.26 -8.73 -24.02
CA MET A 179 -8.05 -8.29 -22.63
C MET A 179 -8.35 -9.39 -21.61
N MET A 180 -9.44 -10.15 -21.81
CA MET A 180 -9.80 -11.26 -20.91
C MET A 180 -8.81 -12.44 -20.97
N LYS A 181 -8.03 -12.56 -22.05
CA LYS A 181 -6.98 -13.57 -22.20
C LYS A 181 -5.65 -13.18 -21.56
N ILE A 182 -5.53 -11.94 -21.08
CA ILE A 182 -4.34 -11.49 -20.34
C ILE A 182 -4.36 -12.18 -18.97
N ASP A 183 -3.57 -13.25 -18.86
CA ASP A 183 -3.40 -14.01 -17.63
C ASP A 183 -2.14 -13.56 -16.85
N LEU A 184 -1.97 -14.09 -15.63
CA LEU A 184 -0.82 -13.79 -14.79
C LEU A 184 0.51 -14.07 -15.49
N HIS A 185 0.57 -15.15 -16.29
CA HIS A 185 1.78 -15.52 -17.03
C HIS A 185 2.07 -14.54 -18.17
N THR A 186 1.06 -13.99 -18.84
CA THR A 186 1.19 -12.97 -19.90
C THR A 186 1.68 -11.64 -19.33
N VAL A 187 1.21 -11.25 -18.14
CA VAL A 187 1.71 -10.07 -17.42
C VAL A 187 3.14 -10.29 -16.88
N ALA A 188 3.50 -11.54 -16.58
CA ALA A 188 4.82 -11.91 -16.07
C ALA A 188 5.87 -12.22 -17.16
N ARG A 189 5.46 -12.45 -18.41
CA ARG A 189 6.34 -12.84 -19.53
C ARG A 189 6.55 -11.63 -20.46
N PRO A 190 7.78 -11.39 -20.96
CA PRO A 190 8.01 -10.37 -21.97
C PRO A 190 7.30 -10.76 -23.27
N LEU A 191 6.26 -10.01 -23.65
CA LEU A 191 5.63 -10.11 -24.97
C LEU A 191 6.61 -9.64 -26.06
N PRO A 192 6.87 -10.43 -27.12
CA PRO A 192 7.53 -9.94 -28.31
C PRO A 192 6.53 -9.11 -29.11
N ILE A 193 6.72 -7.79 -29.15
CA ILE A 193 5.96 -6.91 -30.05
C ILE A 193 6.35 -7.29 -31.48
N SER A 194 5.41 -7.92 -32.19
CA SER A 194 5.54 -8.23 -33.61
C SER A 194 4.81 -7.15 -34.41
N THR A 195 5.50 -6.08 -34.77
CA THR A 195 5.10 -5.24 -35.89
C THR A 195 5.47 -5.91 -37.22
N THR A 196 4.60 -5.71 -38.20
CA THR A 196 4.29 -6.47 -39.43
C THR A 196 5.39 -6.56 -40.50
N PRO A 197 5.22 -7.42 -41.55
CA PRO A 197 6.26 -7.73 -42.53
C PRO A 197 6.29 -6.70 -43.68
N THR A 198 7.49 -6.40 -44.22
CA THR A 198 7.86 -6.45 -45.67
C THR A 198 9.06 -5.52 -46.01
N VAL A 199 10.14 -6.17 -46.51
CA VAL A 199 11.41 -5.77 -47.20
C VAL A 199 12.53 -4.95 -46.52
N PRO A 200 13.82 -5.33 -46.73
CA PRO A 200 14.96 -4.88 -45.91
C PRO A 200 15.97 -3.99 -46.66
N LEU A 201 16.49 -2.95 -46.03
CA LEU A 201 17.80 -2.39 -46.40
C LEU A 201 18.57 -1.89 -45.16
N SER A 202 19.68 -2.58 -44.92
CA SER A 202 20.92 -2.11 -44.29
C SER A 202 20.92 -1.59 -42.85
N GLY A 203 21.08 -2.53 -41.90
CA GLY A 203 22.31 -2.56 -41.10
C GLY A 203 22.47 -1.54 -39.96
N THR A 204 21.71 -1.71 -38.88
CA THR A 204 22.22 -1.58 -37.50
C THR A 204 21.37 -2.45 -36.57
N ASN A 205 22.02 -3.33 -35.81
CA ASN A 205 21.38 -4.18 -34.81
C ASN A 205 20.78 -3.32 -33.68
N CYS A 206 19.51 -2.96 -33.79
CA CYS A 206 18.68 -2.45 -32.70
C CYS A 206 17.53 -3.44 -32.47
N LYS A 207 17.85 -4.60 -31.90
CA LYS A 207 16.85 -5.55 -31.39
C LYS A 207 17.25 -6.01 -30.00
N GLU A 208 17.14 -5.15 -29.00
CA GLU A 208 17.17 -5.59 -27.61
C GLU A 208 16.24 -4.77 -26.71
N LYS A 209 15.11 -5.43 -26.37
CA LYS A 209 14.56 -5.53 -25.01
C LYS A 209 14.01 -4.26 -24.36
N GLU A 210 12.96 -3.71 -24.96
CA GLU A 210 11.93 -3.01 -24.20
C GLU A 210 11.10 -4.04 -23.41
N LYS A 211 11.65 -4.49 -22.28
CA LYS A 211 11.00 -5.47 -21.38
C LYS A 211 9.85 -4.76 -20.67
N SER A 212 8.61 -5.11 -21.05
CA SER A 212 7.36 -4.64 -20.46
C SER A 212 7.45 -4.49 -18.93
N SER A 213 7.46 -3.22 -18.48
CA SER A 213 7.87 -2.78 -17.14
C SER A 213 6.68 -2.43 -16.23
N ARG A 214 5.50 -3.02 -16.39
CA ARG A 214 4.36 -2.72 -15.50
C ARG A 214 3.60 -3.98 -15.08
N ARG A 215 4.06 -4.64 -14.03
CA ARG A 215 3.16 -5.43 -13.18
C ARG A 215 2.16 -4.48 -12.52
N PHE A 216 0.96 -4.94 -12.14
CA PHE A 216 0.02 -4.13 -11.36
C PHE A 216 0.62 -3.82 -9.97
N THR A 217 1.32 -2.68 -9.87
CA THR A 217 2.07 -2.24 -8.67
C THR A 217 1.34 -1.18 -7.87
N PHE A 218 0.07 -0.93 -8.17
CA PHE A 218 -0.74 0.11 -7.51
C PHE A 218 -0.56 0.17 -5.99
N PHE A 219 -0.66 -0.99 -5.31
CA PHE A 219 -0.51 -1.08 -3.85
C PHE A 219 0.91 -0.86 -3.33
N GLN A 220 1.92 -0.95 -4.20
CA GLN A 220 3.30 -0.57 -3.90
C GLN A 220 3.50 0.94 -4.16
N ASP A 221 2.94 1.45 -5.26
CA ASP A 221 3.03 2.86 -5.67
C ASP A 221 2.25 3.80 -4.74
N ILE A 222 1.23 3.28 -4.04
CA ILE A 222 0.47 4.03 -3.03
C ILE A 222 1.35 4.57 -1.90
N TYR A 223 2.46 3.90 -1.58
CA TYR A 223 3.39 4.38 -0.56
C TYR A 223 4.05 5.70 -0.98
N TYR A 224 4.36 5.82 -2.28
CA TYR A 224 4.92 7.04 -2.83
C TYR A 224 3.85 8.14 -2.94
N LEU A 225 2.63 7.77 -3.38
CA LEU A 225 1.48 8.69 -3.36
C LEU A 225 1.26 9.25 -1.96
N GLU A 226 1.23 8.39 -0.95
CA GLU A 226 1.01 8.76 0.45
C GLU A 226 2.06 9.74 0.95
N ALA A 227 3.34 9.47 0.70
CA ALA A 227 4.42 10.37 1.09
C ALA A 227 4.25 11.77 0.48
N CYS A 228 3.90 11.84 -0.81
CA CYS A 228 3.68 13.11 -1.50
C CYS A 228 2.37 13.80 -1.05
N ALA A 229 1.28 13.04 -0.90
CA ALA A 229 -0.01 13.54 -0.47
C ALA A 229 0.08 14.17 0.92
N ASN A 230 0.84 13.54 1.84
CA ASN A 230 1.08 14.07 3.18
C ASN A 230 1.79 15.43 3.15
N CYS A 231 2.63 15.70 2.14
CA CYS A 231 3.23 17.02 1.96
C CYS A 231 2.16 18.06 1.57
N VAL A 232 1.36 17.76 0.56
CA VAL A 232 0.33 18.67 0.04
C VAL A 232 -0.79 18.91 1.07
N LYS A 233 -1.16 17.89 1.87
CA LYS A 233 -2.13 18.01 2.96
C LYS A 233 -1.76 19.07 3.98
N ARG A 234 -0.48 19.40 4.16
CA ARG A 234 -0.04 20.47 5.07
C ARG A 234 -0.49 21.86 4.63
N LEU A 235 -0.81 22.04 3.36
CA LEU A 235 -1.24 23.32 2.80
C LEU A 235 -2.75 23.58 2.96
N VAL A 236 -3.56 22.58 3.33
CA VAL A 236 -5.03 22.72 3.31
C VAL A 236 -5.69 21.96 4.45
N VAL A 237 -6.92 22.37 4.80
CA VAL A 237 -7.75 21.65 5.76
C VAL A 237 -8.86 20.93 5.01
N LEU A 238 -8.94 19.61 5.18
CA LEU A 238 -10.02 18.81 4.64
C LEU A 238 -11.31 19.03 5.45
N SER A 239 -12.45 19.11 4.77
CA SER A 239 -13.75 19.34 5.40
C SER A 239 -14.82 18.46 4.77
N ARG A 240 -16.01 18.38 5.39
CA ARG A 240 -17.13 17.61 4.81
C ARG A 240 -17.54 18.10 3.42
N LEU A 241 -17.38 19.39 3.13
CA LEU A 241 -17.70 20.00 1.82
C LEU A 241 -16.58 19.80 0.79
N ARG A 242 -15.35 19.57 1.25
CA ARG A 242 -14.16 19.35 0.42
C ARG A 242 -13.38 18.16 1.00
N PRO A 243 -13.90 16.94 0.80
CA PRO A 243 -13.36 15.73 1.44
C PRO A 243 -12.08 15.25 0.76
N THR A 244 -11.83 15.66 -0.49
CA THR A 244 -10.65 15.27 -1.27
C THR A 244 -9.58 16.36 -1.27
N LEU A 245 -8.33 15.96 -1.43
CA LEU A 245 -7.18 16.85 -1.50
C LEU A 245 -7.29 17.80 -2.69
N ARG A 246 -7.72 17.30 -3.86
CA ARG A 246 -7.94 18.10 -5.06
C ARG A 246 -9.02 19.17 -4.83
N SER A 247 -10.19 18.79 -4.32
CA SER A 247 -11.27 19.75 -4.03
C SER A 247 -10.88 20.78 -2.97
N ALA A 248 -10.12 20.38 -1.94
CA ALA A 248 -9.61 21.29 -0.92
C ALA A 248 -8.60 22.31 -1.47
N VAL A 249 -7.63 21.85 -2.27
CA VAL A 249 -6.62 22.73 -2.88
C VAL A 249 -7.24 23.66 -3.92
N TRP A 250 -8.05 23.16 -4.85
CA TRP A 250 -8.76 24.04 -5.80
C TRP A 250 -9.67 25.04 -5.10
N GLY A 251 -10.30 24.62 -4.01
CA GLY A 251 -11.11 25.49 -3.21
C GLY A 251 -10.36 26.63 -2.50
N SER A 252 -9.03 26.56 -2.43
CA SER A 252 -8.14 27.61 -1.91
C SER A 252 -7.66 28.58 -3.00
N LEU A 253 -7.99 28.33 -4.27
CA LEU A 253 -7.52 29.15 -5.38
C LEU A 253 -8.23 30.51 -5.39
N LYS A 254 -7.45 31.60 -5.27
CA LYS A 254 -7.95 32.97 -5.41
C LYS A 254 -8.46 33.23 -6.82
N PRO A 255 -9.46 34.12 -7.03
CA PRO A 255 -9.89 34.51 -8.37
C PRO A 255 -8.71 35.07 -9.18
N PRO A 256 -8.72 34.94 -10.53
CA PRO A 256 -7.65 35.47 -11.36
C PRO A 256 -7.56 36.98 -11.18
N ASP A 257 -6.35 37.49 -10.96
CA ASP A 257 -6.11 38.93 -10.98
C ASP A 257 -6.22 39.42 -12.44
N PRO A 258 -7.12 40.38 -12.74
CA PRO A 258 -7.26 40.95 -14.09
C PRO A 258 -5.95 41.52 -14.66
N ALA A 259 -5.01 41.95 -13.80
CA ALA A 259 -3.71 42.49 -14.22
C ALA A 259 -2.68 41.40 -14.57
N VAL A 260 -2.85 40.18 -14.04
CA VAL A 260 -1.90 39.07 -14.17
C VAL A 260 -2.62 37.89 -14.82
N GLY A 261 -3.05 38.07 -16.07
CA GLY A 261 -3.75 37.05 -16.86
C GLY A 261 -2.93 35.78 -17.19
N ASN A 262 -1.72 35.64 -16.63
CA ASN A 262 -0.80 34.55 -16.94
C ASN A 262 -0.48 33.67 -15.71
N CYS A 263 -0.60 32.36 -15.89
CA CYS A 263 -0.23 31.35 -14.90
C CYS A 263 1.29 31.27 -14.74
N MET A 264 1.78 31.16 -13.50
CA MET A 264 3.20 30.91 -13.24
C MET A 264 3.52 29.42 -13.41
N ILE A 265 4.61 29.11 -14.11
CA ILE A 265 5.17 27.76 -14.27
C ILE A 265 6.60 27.78 -13.74
N GLN A 266 6.88 26.92 -12.77
CA GLN A 266 8.21 26.68 -12.20
C GLN A 266 9.04 25.82 -13.18
N THR A 267 10.21 26.32 -13.57
CA THR A 267 11.12 25.66 -14.53
C THR A 267 12.37 25.08 -13.87
N SER A 268 12.80 25.66 -12.75
CA SER A 268 13.83 25.15 -11.85
C SER A 268 13.48 25.52 -10.40
N GLU A 269 14.34 25.19 -9.42
CA GLU A 269 14.10 25.60 -8.02
C GLU A 269 13.94 27.12 -7.88
N THR A 270 14.66 27.88 -8.71
CA THR A 270 14.68 29.36 -8.70
C THR A 270 14.03 29.98 -9.94
N GLY A 271 13.92 29.23 -11.03
CA GLY A 271 13.41 29.69 -12.32
C GLY A 271 11.89 29.60 -12.45
N GLN A 272 11.30 30.63 -13.07
CA GLN A 272 9.87 30.73 -13.30
C GLN A 272 9.60 31.35 -14.68
N ARG A 273 8.57 30.84 -15.37
CA ARG A 273 8.02 31.42 -16.60
C ARG A 273 6.53 31.70 -16.45
N ARG A 274 5.96 32.44 -17.41
CA ARG A 274 4.53 32.78 -17.47
C ARG A 274 3.87 32.02 -18.63
N SER A 275 2.65 31.53 -18.43
CA SER A 275 1.84 30.82 -19.43
C SER A 275 0.48 31.51 -19.61
N GLY A 276 0.01 31.64 -20.85
CA GLY A 276 -1.12 32.49 -21.24
C GLY A 276 -2.52 31.85 -21.15
N SER A 277 -2.70 30.70 -20.48
CA SER A 277 -4.01 30.05 -20.36
C SER A 277 -4.56 30.15 -18.92
N PRO A 278 -5.45 31.11 -18.61
CA PRO A 278 -6.09 31.24 -17.31
C PRO A 278 -6.95 30.03 -16.93
N ALA A 279 -7.54 29.37 -17.92
CA ALA A 279 -8.43 28.22 -17.74
C ALA A 279 -7.72 27.02 -17.10
N GLN A 280 -6.41 26.88 -17.33
CA GLN A 280 -5.60 25.78 -16.80
C GLN A 280 -4.86 26.14 -15.50
N ARG A 281 -5.07 27.35 -14.93
CA ARG A 281 -4.33 27.81 -13.74
C ARG A 281 -4.46 26.85 -12.56
N ALA A 282 -5.68 26.40 -12.30
CA ALA A 282 -5.99 25.52 -11.19
C ALA A 282 -5.26 24.18 -11.34
N GLU A 283 -5.30 23.60 -12.54
CA GLU A 283 -4.67 22.31 -12.84
C GLU A 283 -3.14 22.41 -12.85
N LEU A 284 -2.57 23.37 -13.57
CA LEU A 284 -1.12 23.57 -13.64
C LEU A 284 -0.54 23.92 -12.28
N GLY A 285 -1.24 24.73 -11.47
CA GLY A 285 -0.85 25.02 -10.11
C GLY A 285 -0.86 23.78 -9.23
N TYR A 286 -1.94 22.99 -9.29
CA TYR A 286 -2.09 21.76 -8.52
C TYR A 286 -0.97 20.74 -8.84
N ARG A 287 -0.67 20.55 -10.13
CA ARG A 287 0.43 19.67 -10.56
C ARG A 287 1.79 20.15 -10.08
N GLN A 288 2.05 21.45 -10.12
CA GLN A 288 3.31 22.00 -9.61
C GLN A 288 3.49 21.75 -8.11
N LEU A 289 2.41 21.79 -7.31
CA LEU A 289 2.47 21.42 -5.89
C LEU A 289 2.80 19.95 -5.69
N TRP A 290 2.23 19.06 -6.50
CA TRP A 290 2.58 17.64 -6.48
C TRP A 290 4.02 17.38 -6.91
N LEU A 291 4.50 18.05 -7.96
CA LEU A 291 5.89 17.94 -8.39
C LEU A 291 6.85 18.44 -7.32
N TYR A 292 6.51 19.53 -6.63
CA TYR A 292 7.27 19.97 -5.46
C TYR A 292 7.27 18.90 -4.36
N ALA A 293 6.10 18.37 -3.99
CA ALA A 293 6.00 17.30 -3.00
C ALA A 293 6.86 16.09 -3.40
N MET A 294 6.82 15.67 -4.67
CA MET A 294 7.63 14.58 -5.20
C MET A 294 9.13 14.83 -5.11
N ARG A 295 9.60 16.08 -5.24
CA ARG A 295 11.02 16.43 -5.07
C ARG A 295 11.46 16.40 -3.61
N HIS A 296 10.60 16.85 -2.71
CA HIS A 296 10.97 17.18 -1.32
C HIS A 296 10.36 16.27 -0.24
N TYR A 297 9.53 15.27 -0.57
CA TYR A 297 8.89 14.39 0.41
C TYR A 297 9.84 13.76 1.43
N PRO A 298 11.11 13.38 1.13
CA PRO A 298 11.98 12.78 2.13
C PRO A 298 12.31 13.74 3.27
N LYS A 299 12.24 15.06 3.01
CA LYS A 299 12.46 16.12 3.99
C LYS A 299 11.19 16.55 4.71
N MET A 300 10.03 16.09 4.26
CA MET A 300 8.72 16.48 4.79
C MET A 300 7.92 15.24 5.22
N PRO A 301 8.44 14.44 6.18
CA PRO A 301 7.72 13.28 6.70
C PRO A 301 6.37 13.69 7.31
N ARG A 302 5.47 12.71 7.46
CA ARG A 302 4.12 12.92 8.02
C ARG A 302 4.20 13.54 9.42
N GLU A 303 3.27 14.45 9.74
CA GLU A 303 3.13 14.98 11.11
C GLU A 303 2.78 13.84 12.08
N PRO A 304 3.43 13.77 13.25
CA PRO A 304 3.02 12.82 14.28
C PRO A 304 1.60 13.14 14.76
N GLU A 305 0.79 12.10 14.93
CA GLU A 305 -0.62 12.23 15.37
C GLU A 305 -0.75 12.39 16.90
N SER A 306 0.35 12.23 17.65
CA SER A 306 0.41 12.40 19.12
C SER A 306 1.64 13.21 19.51
N ASP A 307 1.45 14.11 20.48
CA ASP A 307 2.47 14.92 21.15
C ASP A 307 3.24 14.11 22.22
N ASP A 308 3.00 12.81 22.32
CA ASP A 308 3.70 11.92 23.26
C ASP A 308 5.20 11.89 22.93
N LEU A 309 5.98 12.49 23.85
CA LEU A 309 7.44 12.59 23.85
C LEU A 309 8.18 11.23 23.88
N VAL A 310 7.46 10.11 23.77
CA VAL A 310 7.98 8.74 23.67
C VAL A 310 7.99 8.25 22.20
N ALA A 311 8.04 9.19 21.25
CA ALA A 311 8.09 8.87 19.83
C ALA A 311 9.33 7.98 19.52
N ARG A 312 9.07 6.87 18.83
CA ARG A 312 10.10 5.94 18.35
C ARG A 312 11.26 6.68 17.66
N PRO A 313 12.50 6.20 17.75
CA PRO A 313 13.63 6.79 17.02
C PRO A 313 13.35 6.72 15.51
N GLY A 314 13.05 7.86 14.89
CA GLY A 314 12.69 7.96 13.47
C GLY A 314 11.66 9.02 13.09
N HIS A 315 11.01 9.69 14.05
CA HIS A 315 10.12 10.83 13.77
C HIS A 315 10.91 12.13 13.63
N GLU A 316 11.74 12.23 12.58
CA GLU A 316 12.43 13.48 12.26
C GLU A 316 11.39 14.58 11.94
N LYS A 317 11.48 15.74 12.59
CA LYS A 317 10.61 16.88 12.32
C LYS A 317 10.82 17.31 10.86
N ALA A 318 9.73 17.66 10.17
CA ALA A 318 9.83 18.14 8.79
C ALA A 318 10.74 19.37 8.68
N ASP A 319 11.51 19.42 7.60
CA ASP A 319 12.40 20.53 7.27
C ASP A 319 11.56 21.81 7.10
N GLU A 320 11.71 22.73 8.05
CA GLU A 320 10.94 23.98 8.08
C GLU A 320 11.19 24.85 6.85
N THR A 321 12.39 24.74 6.24
CA THR A 321 12.71 25.45 4.99
C THR A 321 11.90 24.90 3.82
N ALA A 322 11.85 23.58 3.66
CA ALA A 322 11.10 22.94 2.58
C ALA A 322 9.59 23.21 2.70
N LEU A 323 9.05 23.30 3.91
CA LEU A 323 7.64 23.63 4.15
C LEU A 323 7.32 25.09 3.82
N HIS A 324 8.17 26.01 4.27
CA HIS A 324 8.01 27.43 3.97
C HIS A 324 8.09 27.69 2.46
N GLU A 325 9.08 27.09 1.78
CA GLU A 325 9.22 27.19 0.32
C GLU A 325 8.01 26.61 -0.43
N MET A 326 7.41 25.52 0.04
CA MET A 326 6.18 24.96 -0.53
C MET A 326 4.99 25.93 -0.39
N ALA A 327 4.85 26.56 0.78
CA ALA A 327 3.79 27.53 1.04
C ALA A 327 3.96 28.79 0.18
N VAL A 328 5.20 29.30 0.05
CA VAL A 328 5.53 30.41 -0.86
C VAL A 328 5.22 30.04 -2.32
N LEU A 329 5.53 28.81 -2.75
CA LEU A 329 5.17 28.33 -4.08
C LEU A 329 3.65 28.31 -4.27
N ALA A 330 2.90 27.76 -3.30
CA ALA A 330 1.44 27.72 -3.34
C ALA A 330 0.82 29.12 -3.47
N GLN A 331 1.32 30.08 -2.68
CA GLN A 331 0.88 31.48 -2.77
C GLN A 331 1.19 32.11 -4.13
N LYS A 332 2.39 31.87 -4.69
CA LYS A 332 2.76 32.36 -6.05
C LYS A 332 1.89 31.75 -7.16
N LEU A 333 1.39 30.53 -6.97
CA LEU A 333 0.45 29.87 -7.88
C LEU A 333 -1.00 30.36 -7.70
N GLY A 334 -1.25 31.19 -6.68
CA GLY A 334 -2.55 31.79 -6.38
C GLY A 334 -3.42 30.98 -5.43
N PHE A 335 -2.87 29.97 -4.76
CA PHE A 335 -3.56 29.25 -3.68
C PHE A 335 -3.38 29.99 -2.35
N ASP A 336 -4.48 30.12 -1.60
CA ASP A 336 -4.52 30.84 -0.34
C ASP A 336 -5.41 30.08 0.66
N SER A 337 -4.78 29.65 1.75
CA SER A 337 -5.44 28.99 2.86
C SER A 337 -4.83 29.52 4.16
N THR A 338 -5.53 29.37 5.28
CA THR A 338 -4.98 29.75 6.59
C THR A 338 -3.66 29.02 6.86
N ARG A 339 -3.58 27.73 6.53
CA ARG A 339 -2.36 26.92 6.65
C ARG A 339 -1.20 27.45 5.80
N ILE A 340 -1.47 27.89 4.57
CA ILE A 340 -0.44 28.49 3.70
C ILE A 340 0.07 29.79 4.34
N THR A 341 -0.82 30.65 4.83
CA THR A 341 -0.45 31.90 5.49
C THR A 341 0.36 31.64 6.77
N ASP A 342 -0.09 30.73 7.63
CA ASP A 342 0.60 30.35 8.86
C ASP A 342 2.03 29.84 8.56
N LEU A 343 2.21 28.99 7.55
CA LEU A 343 3.51 28.47 7.12
C LEU A 343 4.43 29.55 6.53
N ILE A 344 3.86 30.58 5.90
CA ILE A 344 4.62 31.75 5.42
C ILE A 344 5.07 32.61 6.59
N GLU A 345 4.21 32.84 7.58
CA GLU A 345 4.53 33.59 8.80
C GLU A 345 5.61 32.90 9.64
N LEU A 346 5.56 31.56 9.70
CA LEU A 346 6.56 30.67 10.33
C LEU A 346 7.88 30.56 9.55
N SER A 347 8.26 31.57 8.75
CA SER A 347 9.47 31.52 7.94
C SER A 347 10.73 31.21 8.79
N PRO A 348 11.59 30.26 8.36
CA PRO A 348 12.82 29.92 9.06
C PRO A 348 13.74 31.13 9.26
N ASP A 349 13.82 31.99 8.26
CA ASP A 349 14.62 33.22 8.30
C ASP A 349 14.17 34.16 9.42
N ARG A 350 12.84 34.36 9.59
CA ARG A 350 12.32 35.17 10.71
C ARG A 350 12.54 34.48 12.05
N GLN A 351 12.42 33.16 12.12
CA GLN A 351 12.68 32.41 13.36
C GLN A 351 14.16 32.53 13.77
N ILE A 352 15.09 32.39 12.81
CA ILE A 352 16.52 32.60 13.02
C ILE A 352 16.80 34.04 13.45
N ALA A 353 16.22 35.03 12.76
CA ALA A 353 16.35 36.44 13.13
C ALA A 353 15.86 36.72 14.56
N ARG A 354 14.71 36.15 14.93
CA ARG A 354 14.15 36.23 16.30
C ARG A 354 15.11 35.61 17.32
N ALA A 355 15.60 34.40 17.04
CA ALA A 355 16.54 33.70 17.91
C ALA A 355 17.86 34.47 18.06
N VAL A 356 18.38 35.06 17.00
CA VAL A 356 19.60 35.88 17.02
C VAL A 356 19.42 37.11 17.92
N LEU A 357 18.31 37.83 17.81
CA LEU A 357 18.04 39.01 18.65
C LEU A 357 17.97 38.64 20.14
N LEU A 358 17.23 37.59 20.49
CA LEU A 358 17.07 37.13 21.88
C LEU A 358 18.34 36.47 22.44
N LYS A 359 19.19 35.89 21.58
CA LYS A 359 20.47 35.32 21.99
C LYS A 359 21.55 36.39 22.14
N ALA A 360 21.53 37.43 21.31
CA ALA A 360 22.49 38.54 21.37
C ALA A 360 22.25 39.47 22.57
N ARG A 361 21.01 39.54 23.07
CA ARG A 361 20.62 40.33 24.24
C ARG A 361 19.74 39.51 25.15
N ASP A 362 20.25 39.25 26.36
CA ASP A 362 19.57 38.52 27.41
C ASP A 362 18.17 39.10 27.69
N PRO A 363 17.09 38.32 27.49
CA PRO A 363 15.70 38.76 27.73
C PRO A 363 15.42 39.18 29.17
N GLU A 364 16.20 38.70 30.14
CA GLU A 364 16.05 39.11 31.54
C GLU A 364 16.55 40.54 31.79
N ARG A 365 17.48 41.02 30.94
CA ARG A 365 18.16 42.31 31.11
C ARG A 365 17.74 43.36 30.09
N PHE A 366 17.30 42.94 28.90
CA PHE A 366 16.96 43.81 27.80
C PHE A 366 15.60 43.42 27.22
N ARG A 367 14.74 44.41 27.02
CA ARG A 367 13.41 44.22 26.41
C ARG A 367 13.32 45.01 25.12
N TYR A 368 12.85 44.35 24.07
CA TYR A 368 12.42 45.01 22.85
C TYR A 368 10.94 45.39 22.95
N ASP A 369 10.58 46.58 22.47
CA ASP A 369 9.17 46.92 22.22
C ASP A 369 8.61 46.01 21.12
N SER A 370 7.35 45.58 21.21
CA SER A 370 6.81 44.56 20.29
C SER A 370 6.76 45.05 18.84
N GLY A 371 6.48 46.33 18.61
CA GLY A 371 6.43 46.91 17.26
C GLY A 371 7.83 47.03 16.63
N ILE A 372 8.81 47.42 17.44
CA ILE A 372 10.22 47.50 16.99
C ILE A 372 10.80 46.10 16.78
N PHE A 373 10.45 45.14 17.64
CA PHE A 373 10.98 43.78 17.57
C PHE A 373 10.65 43.09 16.24
N GLU A 374 9.38 43.13 15.81
CA GLU A 374 8.97 42.57 14.52
C GLU A 374 9.61 43.30 13.33
N THR A 375 9.86 44.59 13.46
CA THR A 375 10.58 45.39 12.45
C THR A 375 12.05 44.96 12.35
N LEU A 376 12.73 44.72 13.49
CA LEU A 376 14.11 44.24 13.53
C LEU A 376 14.24 42.83 12.94
N ILE A 377 13.30 41.94 13.25
CA ILE A 377 13.23 40.60 12.65
C ILE A 377 13.14 40.73 11.12
N GLY A 378 12.24 41.59 10.63
CA GLY A 378 12.09 41.85 9.20
C GLY A 378 13.38 42.33 8.53
N ARG A 379 14.10 43.26 9.16
CA ARG A 379 15.38 43.79 8.64
C ARG A 379 16.48 42.73 8.57
N ILE A 380 16.57 41.83 9.55
CA ILE A 380 17.55 40.74 9.51
C ILE A 380 17.18 39.71 8.44
N ALA A 381 15.90 39.35 8.32
CA ALA A 381 15.42 38.46 7.26
C ALA A 381 15.66 39.06 5.86
N GLU A 382 15.52 40.38 5.69
CA GLU A 382 15.88 41.09 4.46
C GLU A 382 17.37 40.95 4.13
N CYS A 383 18.27 40.94 5.13
CA CYS A 383 19.68 40.66 4.87
C CYS A 383 19.90 39.24 4.30
N PHE A 384 19.12 38.24 4.73
CA PHE A 384 19.22 36.88 4.20
C PHE A 384 18.72 36.78 2.76
N SER A 385 17.67 37.54 2.40
CA SER A 385 17.11 37.53 1.05
C SER A 385 18.02 38.13 -0.03
N LEU A 386 19.07 38.87 0.37
CA LEU A 386 20.12 39.36 -0.54
C LEU A 386 21.06 38.25 -1.04
N ALA A 387 20.99 37.04 -0.48
CA ALA A 387 21.79 35.91 -0.93
C ALA A 387 21.41 35.51 -2.36
N VAL A 388 22.40 35.48 -3.26
CA VAL A 388 22.20 35.02 -4.64
C VAL A 388 22.21 33.49 -4.66
N PRO A 389 21.17 32.83 -5.20
CA PRO A 389 21.14 31.38 -5.27
C PRO A 389 22.27 30.89 -6.18
N VAL A 390 23.06 29.93 -5.68
CA VAL A 390 24.03 29.23 -6.49
C VAL A 390 23.31 28.04 -7.11
N GLU A 391 22.92 28.16 -8.38
CA GLU A 391 22.61 26.99 -9.19
C GLU A 391 23.90 26.19 -9.32
N ARG A 392 24.12 25.22 -8.41
CA ARG A 392 25.17 24.24 -8.61
C ARG A 392 24.85 23.53 -9.91
N GLN A 393 25.61 23.85 -10.96
CA GLN A 393 25.82 22.99 -12.11
C GLN A 393 26.45 21.69 -11.60
N LEU A 394 25.64 20.84 -10.99
CA LEU A 394 26.02 19.48 -10.71
C LEU A 394 26.12 18.82 -12.09
N SER A 395 27.34 18.80 -12.63
CA SER A 395 27.65 18.16 -13.91
C SER A 395 26.91 16.84 -13.98
N CYS A 396 26.16 16.63 -15.07
CA CYS A 396 25.58 15.34 -15.35
C CYS A 396 26.72 14.41 -15.73
N HIS A 397 27.48 13.93 -14.74
CA HIS A 397 28.06 12.62 -14.90
C HIS A 397 26.86 11.68 -14.92
N PHE A 398 26.35 11.40 -16.13
CA PHE A 398 25.70 10.14 -16.45
C PHE A 398 26.67 9.07 -15.98
N THR A 399 26.58 8.70 -14.70
CA THR A 399 27.20 7.47 -14.27
C THR A 399 26.52 6.42 -15.12
N SER A 400 27.27 5.74 -15.98
CA SER A 400 26.85 4.49 -16.61
C SER A 400 26.62 3.46 -15.50
N GLY A 401 25.60 3.69 -14.67
CA GLY A 401 25.17 2.83 -13.60
C GLY A 401 24.30 1.75 -14.21
N SER A 402 24.55 0.51 -13.78
CA SER A 402 23.69 -0.63 -14.05
C SER A 402 22.22 -0.23 -13.98
N GLU A 403 21.46 -0.57 -15.02
CA GLU A 403 20.00 -0.43 -15.07
C GLU A 403 19.39 -0.81 -13.72
N ALA A 404 18.60 0.08 -13.11
CA ALA A 404 17.97 -0.20 -11.83
C ALA A 404 17.13 -1.48 -11.96
N LYS A 405 17.33 -2.42 -11.03
CA LYS A 405 16.60 -3.71 -11.03
C LYS A 405 15.09 -3.43 -11.13
N LEU A 406 14.35 -4.23 -11.90
CA LEU A 406 12.91 -4.03 -12.18
C LEU A 406 12.03 -3.90 -10.93
N ASN A 407 12.44 -4.47 -9.79
CA ASN A 407 11.74 -4.35 -8.51
C ASN A 407 12.02 -3.03 -7.75
N ALA A 408 13.01 -2.24 -8.18
CA ALA A 408 13.32 -0.93 -7.62
C ALA A 408 12.58 0.23 -8.32
N ARG A 409 11.74 -0.08 -9.33
CA ARG A 409 10.97 0.90 -10.12
C ARG A 409 9.57 1.19 -9.57
N CYS A 410 9.11 0.43 -8.57
CA CYS A 410 7.78 0.58 -7.98
C CYS A 410 7.86 0.94 -6.48
N GLY A 411 6.90 1.74 -6.02
CA GLY A 411 6.86 2.27 -4.66
C GLY A 411 7.84 3.39 -4.38
N LEU A 412 8.28 3.51 -3.13
CA LEU A 412 9.11 4.64 -2.69
C LEU A 412 10.48 4.62 -3.42
N PRO A 413 10.87 5.72 -4.09
CA PRO A 413 12.19 5.82 -4.69
C PRO A 413 13.32 5.71 -3.66
N HIS A 414 14.41 5.03 -4.03
CA HIS A 414 15.62 4.98 -3.21
C HIS A 414 16.27 6.38 -3.14
N ALA A 415 16.87 6.75 -2.01
CA ALA A 415 17.43 8.09 -1.77
C ALA A 415 18.38 8.58 -2.89
N ARG A 416 19.22 7.70 -3.45
CA ARG A 416 20.12 8.06 -4.57
C ARG A 416 19.37 8.34 -5.87
N ALA A 417 18.39 7.51 -6.20
CA ALA A 417 17.54 7.70 -7.39
C ALA A 417 16.75 8.99 -7.25
N GLN A 418 16.08 9.19 -6.11
CA GLN A 418 15.37 10.43 -5.77
C GLN A 418 16.23 11.69 -5.94
N GLN A 419 17.50 11.66 -5.49
CA GLN A 419 18.40 12.81 -5.60
C GLN A 419 18.84 13.13 -7.04
N GLN A 420 18.91 12.11 -7.90
CA GLN A 420 19.19 12.29 -9.33
C GLN A 420 17.93 12.79 -10.05
N ASP A 421 16.81 12.15 -9.78
CA ASP A 421 15.54 12.28 -10.47
C ASP A 421 14.82 13.60 -10.14
N ARG A 422 15.03 14.17 -8.94
CA ARG A 422 14.39 15.43 -8.51
C ARG A 422 14.57 16.61 -9.47
N ARG A 423 15.63 16.60 -10.27
CA ARG A 423 15.95 17.70 -11.20
C ARG A 423 15.01 17.75 -12.40
N PHE A 424 14.40 16.63 -12.73
CA PHE A 424 13.50 16.44 -13.87
C PHE A 424 12.03 16.56 -13.51
N LEU A 425 11.69 16.68 -12.23
CA LEU A 425 10.32 16.83 -11.73
C LEU A 425 9.84 18.28 -11.86
N PHE A 426 9.90 18.86 -13.05
CA PHE A 426 9.29 20.15 -13.39
C PHE A 426 8.40 19.97 -14.63
N LEU A 427 7.31 20.74 -14.75
CA LEU A 427 6.34 20.57 -15.84
C LEU A 427 7.01 20.56 -17.22
N ASP A 428 7.91 21.51 -17.46
CA ASP A 428 8.61 21.65 -18.75
C ASP A 428 9.49 20.45 -19.09
N GLN A 429 10.08 19.83 -18.07
CA GLN A 429 10.98 18.70 -18.22
C GLN A 429 10.22 17.36 -18.36
N LEU A 430 8.94 17.32 -17.99
CA LEU A 430 8.06 16.17 -18.20
C LEU A 430 7.40 16.16 -19.58
N HIS A 431 7.35 17.31 -20.27
CA HIS A 431 6.70 17.49 -21.57
C HIS A 431 7.70 17.70 -22.73
N THR A 432 8.99 17.55 -22.50
CA THR A 432 10.02 17.71 -23.53
C THR A 432 10.21 16.40 -24.31
N ASP A 433 9.94 16.42 -25.62
CA ASP A 433 10.20 15.32 -26.56
C ASP A 433 11.70 15.10 -26.87
N GLU A 434 12.55 16.01 -26.39
CA GLU A 434 14.00 15.94 -26.59
C GLU A 434 14.65 14.95 -25.63
N MET A 435 14.67 13.68 -26.04
CA MET A 435 15.54 12.66 -25.44
C MET A 435 17.01 13.12 -25.54
N PRO A 436 17.74 13.32 -24.43
CA PRO A 436 19.17 13.58 -24.49
C PRO A 436 19.85 12.40 -25.20
N ALA A 437 20.61 12.70 -26.25
CA ALA A 437 21.28 11.74 -27.13
C ALA A 437 22.22 10.79 -26.35
N GLY A 438 21.68 9.66 -25.91
CA GLY A 438 22.40 8.65 -25.15
C GLY A 438 21.45 7.59 -24.63
N GLY A 439 21.04 6.65 -25.49
CA GLY A 439 20.03 5.62 -25.22
C GLY A 439 20.38 4.67 -24.07
N LYS A 440 20.19 5.12 -22.82
CA LYS A 440 20.21 4.31 -21.61
C LYS A 440 19.09 4.78 -20.69
N VAL A 441 18.13 3.88 -20.45
CA VAL A 441 16.94 4.06 -19.60
C VAL A 441 17.38 4.46 -18.19
N SER A 442 17.21 5.74 -17.85
CA SER A 442 17.17 6.20 -16.47
C SER A 442 15.89 5.66 -15.80
N THR A 443 15.74 5.75 -14.48
CA THR A 443 14.43 5.58 -13.82
C THR A 443 13.34 6.51 -14.40
N PHE A 444 13.77 7.47 -15.23
CA PHE A 444 13.04 8.59 -15.80
C PHE A 444 12.77 8.49 -17.30
N ASP A 445 12.51 7.29 -17.85
CA ASP A 445 11.67 7.30 -19.06
C ASP A 445 10.29 7.82 -18.61
N PRO A 446 9.68 8.82 -19.29
CA PRO A 446 8.33 9.32 -18.97
C PRO A 446 7.30 8.20 -18.72
N PRO A 447 7.31 7.06 -19.46
CA PRO A 447 6.43 5.92 -19.17
C PRO A 447 6.82 5.02 -17.98
N ASN A 448 7.98 5.20 -17.32
CA ASN A 448 8.52 4.30 -16.28
C ASN A 448 8.48 4.87 -14.85
N LEU A 449 8.10 6.13 -14.67
CA LEU A 449 7.78 6.71 -13.36
C LEU A 449 6.44 6.13 -12.88
N PRO A 450 6.34 5.60 -11.64
CA PRO A 450 5.13 4.97 -11.14
C PRO A 450 3.93 5.93 -11.12
N MET A 451 4.17 7.26 -11.15
CA MET A 451 3.13 8.28 -10.99
C MET A 451 3.10 9.35 -12.09
N SER A 452 3.91 9.22 -13.15
CA SER A 452 3.82 10.09 -14.34
C SER A 452 2.39 10.26 -14.88
N PRO A 453 1.55 9.21 -14.94
CA PRO A 453 0.23 9.33 -15.54
C PRO A 453 -0.78 10.14 -14.73
N LEU A 454 -0.50 10.41 -13.45
CA LEU A 454 -1.35 11.27 -12.63
C LEU A 454 -1.25 12.75 -13.03
N PHE A 455 -0.15 13.14 -13.67
CA PHE A 455 0.22 14.56 -13.86
C PHE A 455 0.48 14.93 -15.33
N VAL A 456 0.45 13.95 -16.25
CA VAL A 456 0.45 14.16 -17.70
C VAL A 456 -0.98 13.98 -18.20
N PRO A 457 -1.62 14.98 -18.83
CA PRO A 457 -2.92 14.78 -19.46
C PRO A 457 -2.71 14.05 -20.79
N ASP A 458 -3.47 12.99 -21.05
CA ASP A 458 -3.49 12.33 -22.37
C ASP A 458 -4.14 13.20 -23.46
N ASP A 459 -4.78 14.32 -23.11
CA ASP A 459 -5.36 15.24 -24.07
C ASP A 459 -4.95 16.69 -23.78
N SER A 460 -3.92 17.18 -24.47
CA SER A 460 -3.72 18.61 -24.65
C SER A 460 -3.21 18.90 -26.06
N PRO A 461 -3.95 19.69 -26.88
CA PRO A 461 -3.63 19.99 -28.27
C PRO A 461 -2.51 21.04 -28.39
N LEU A 462 -1.43 20.88 -27.63
CA LEU A 462 -0.28 21.77 -27.66
C LEU A 462 0.83 21.32 -28.64
N ALA A 463 0.70 20.12 -29.23
CA ALA A 463 1.59 19.64 -30.28
C ALA A 463 1.27 20.22 -31.68
N GLY A 464 0.28 21.11 -31.82
CA GLY A 464 -0.30 21.48 -33.11
C GLY A 464 -0.39 22.97 -33.45
N PHE A 465 0.32 23.86 -32.75
CA PHE A 465 0.32 25.29 -33.10
C PHE A 465 1.70 25.78 -33.51
N GLY A 466 2.09 25.31 -34.69
CA GLY A 466 3.31 25.72 -35.38
C GLY A 466 3.16 25.64 -36.89
N GLN A 467 2.01 26.02 -37.46
CA GLN A 467 1.83 26.46 -38.86
C GLN A 467 0.35 26.74 -39.14
N LEU A 468 0.00 28.03 -39.25
CA LEU A 468 -1.17 28.46 -40.01
C LEU A 468 -0.86 28.32 -41.50
N PRO A 469 -1.87 27.93 -42.31
CA PRO A 469 -2.28 28.85 -43.37
C PRO A 469 -3.78 29.15 -43.37
N LEU A 470 -4.04 30.36 -43.84
CA LEU A 470 -5.32 31.03 -44.08
C LEU A 470 -6.33 30.22 -44.91
N GLN A 471 -7.61 30.28 -44.52
CA GLN A 471 -8.78 30.41 -45.42
C GLN A 471 -10.02 30.69 -44.54
N GLU A 472 -10.52 31.93 -44.53
CA GLU A 472 -11.65 32.45 -45.34
C GLU A 472 -13.03 31.99 -44.85
N ASN A 473 -13.83 33.02 -44.56
CA ASN A 473 -15.19 32.99 -44.04
C ASN A 473 -16.18 32.35 -45.03
N ASP A 474 -17.22 31.73 -44.47
CA ASP A 474 -18.64 31.78 -44.87
C ASP A 474 -19.40 30.98 -43.79
N GLY A 475 -20.49 31.39 -43.14
CA GLY A 475 -21.64 32.18 -43.51
C GLY A 475 -22.82 31.58 -42.74
N CYS A 476 -23.13 32.10 -41.55
CA CYS A 476 -24.23 31.61 -40.70
C CYS A 476 -25.54 32.34 -41.07
N THR A 477 -26.52 31.60 -41.59
CA THR A 477 -27.85 32.12 -41.92
C THR A 477 -28.79 31.92 -40.73
N THR A 478 -29.22 33.04 -40.15
CA THR A 478 -30.28 33.16 -39.14
C THR A 478 -31.65 32.86 -39.77
N VAL A 479 -32.42 31.97 -39.15
CA VAL A 479 -33.82 31.67 -39.55
C VAL A 479 -34.75 32.69 -38.89
N ASN A 480 -35.52 33.36 -39.74
CA ASN A 480 -36.52 34.38 -39.42
C ASN A 480 -37.83 33.79 -38.88
N HIS A 481 -38.49 34.58 -38.04
CA HIS A 481 -39.89 34.47 -37.64
C HIS A 481 -40.85 34.91 -38.77
N GLY A 482 -42.03 34.29 -38.82
CA GLY A 482 -43.25 34.77 -39.51
C GLY A 482 -44.44 33.98 -38.94
N GLU A 483 -45.31 34.58 -38.11
CA GLU A 483 -46.56 35.26 -38.48
C GLU A 483 -47.63 34.34 -39.09
N LEU A 484 -48.70 34.10 -38.32
CA LEU A 484 -50.00 33.59 -38.79
C LEU A 484 -51.12 34.44 -38.17
N ASP A 485 -52.04 34.84 -39.03
CA ASP A 485 -53.16 35.77 -38.81
C ASP A 485 -54.35 35.15 -38.02
N PRO A 486 -55.26 35.99 -37.46
CA PRO A 486 -56.30 35.61 -36.50
C PRO A 486 -57.70 35.48 -37.12
N MET A 487 -58.56 34.58 -36.61
CA MET A 487 -59.99 34.85 -36.40
C MET A 487 -60.75 33.70 -35.71
N GLN A 488 -61.75 34.11 -34.91
CA GLN A 488 -62.98 33.40 -34.48
C GLN A 488 -63.03 32.91 -33.03
N LEU A 489 -63.65 33.76 -32.21
CA LEU A 489 -64.21 33.52 -30.88
C LEU A 489 -65.74 33.25 -31.01
N GLU A 490 -66.27 32.51 -30.04
CA GLU A 490 -67.68 32.38 -29.59
C GLU A 490 -68.67 31.56 -30.42
N VAL A 491 -68.99 30.33 -29.95
CA VAL A 491 -70.37 29.86 -29.72
C VAL A 491 -70.40 28.80 -28.59
N ALA A 492 -71.24 29.08 -27.59
CA ALA A 492 -71.94 28.17 -26.66
C ALA A 492 -71.21 27.61 -25.42
N GLU A 493 -70.99 28.48 -24.44
CA GLU A 493 -71.26 28.14 -23.03
C GLU A 493 -72.78 28.03 -22.81
N ARG A 494 -73.31 26.82 -22.59
CA ARG A 494 -74.63 26.59 -21.97
C ARG A 494 -74.87 25.12 -21.56
N THR A 495 -73.99 24.52 -20.77
CA THR A 495 -74.30 23.29 -19.99
C THR A 495 -73.36 23.15 -18.78
N THR A 496 -73.43 24.04 -17.79
CA THR A 496 -72.74 23.81 -16.50
C THR A 496 -73.59 24.34 -15.35
N ALA A 497 -74.50 23.51 -14.85
CA ALA A 497 -75.16 23.78 -13.58
C ALA A 497 -75.60 22.50 -12.82
N GLU A 498 -75.77 21.36 -13.49
CA GLU A 498 -76.16 20.10 -12.82
C GLU A 498 -74.97 19.16 -12.49
N GLU A 499 -73.79 19.36 -13.09
CA GLU A 499 -72.58 18.54 -12.80
C GLU A 499 -71.80 18.99 -11.55
N THR A 500 -72.15 20.12 -10.93
CA THR A 500 -71.37 20.70 -9.81
C THR A 500 -71.82 20.24 -8.42
N GLY A 501 -72.98 19.57 -8.32
CA GLY A 501 -73.48 18.98 -7.07
C GLY A 501 -72.86 17.62 -6.76
N VAL A 502 -72.92 16.69 -7.72
CA VAL A 502 -72.38 15.31 -7.59
C VAL A 502 -70.86 15.31 -7.39
N ARG A 503 -70.16 16.26 -8.05
CA ARG A 503 -68.68 16.36 -8.00
C ARG A 503 -68.13 16.83 -6.64
N ARG A 504 -68.96 17.39 -5.75
CA ARG A 504 -68.53 17.90 -4.44
C ARG A 504 -68.55 16.80 -3.38
N GLU A 505 -69.58 15.96 -3.38
CA GLU A 505 -69.68 14.79 -2.50
C GLU A 505 -68.63 13.73 -2.86
N GLU A 506 -68.38 13.50 -4.15
CA GLU A 506 -67.30 12.61 -4.62
C GLU A 506 -65.90 13.10 -4.21
N TRP A 507 -65.67 14.42 -4.23
CA TRP A 507 -64.42 15.02 -3.77
C TRP A 507 -64.21 14.86 -2.25
N GLU A 508 -65.26 15.00 -1.44
CA GLU A 508 -65.17 14.78 0.01
C GLU A 508 -64.91 13.32 0.36
N ILE A 509 -65.51 12.38 -0.38
CA ILE A 509 -65.23 10.94 -0.23
C ILE A 509 -63.79 10.62 -0.64
N ALA A 510 -63.31 11.20 -1.75
CA ALA A 510 -61.93 11.02 -2.21
C ALA A 510 -60.91 11.59 -1.20
N LEU A 511 -61.18 12.76 -0.62
CA LEU A 511 -60.32 13.38 0.39
C LEU A 511 -60.23 12.54 1.68
N ARG A 512 -61.37 12.00 2.15
CA ARG A 512 -61.38 11.09 3.30
C ARG A 512 -60.62 9.79 3.01
N ALA A 513 -60.74 9.26 1.79
CA ALA A 513 -60.00 8.07 1.37
C ALA A 513 -58.48 8.33 1.27
N GLU A 514 -58.08 9.53 0.83
CA GLU A 514 -56.67 9.95 0.80
C GLU A 514 -56.10 10.10 2.22
N GLN A 515 -56.83 10.74 3.13
CA GLN A 515 -56.44 10.85 4.53
C GLN A 515 -56.31 9.49 5.22
N ALA A 516 -57.23 8.55 4.96
CA ALA A 516 -57.14 7.19 5.49
C ALA A 516 -55.93 6.42 4.93
N ARG A 517 -55.57 6.64 3.65
CA ARG A 517 -54.36 6.06 3.04
C ARG A 517 -53.09 6.65 3.63
N GLU A 518 -53.09 7.94 3.94
CA GLU A 518 -51.94 8.59 4.59
C GLU A 518 -51.75 8.08 6.03
N GLN A 519 -52.83 7.89 6.78
CA GLN A 519 -52.79 7.29 8.11
C GLN A 519 -52.23 5.87 8.06
N LEU A 520 -52.72 5.02 7.15
CA LEU A 520 -52.21 3.66 6.97
C LEU A 520 -50.72 3.66 6.60
N ARG A 521 -50.28 4.62 5.76
CA ARG A 521 -48.86 4.77 5.40
C ARG A 521 -48.01 5.17 6.60
N GLN A 522 -48.50 6.07 7.47
CA GLN A 522 -47.78 6.43 8.69
C GLN A 522 -47.70 5.28 9.69
N GLU A 523 -48.77 4.50 9.84
CA GLU A 523 -48.78 3.29 10.67
C GLU A 523 -47.80 2.23 10.15
N GLN A 524 -47.72 2.03 8.83
CA GLN A 524 -46.74 1.14 8.20
C GLN A 524 -45.30 1.61 8.43
N LEU A 525 -45.03 2.91 8.28
CA LEU A 525 -43.70 3.47 8.54
C LEU A 525 -43.29 3.31 10.01
N GLN A 526 -44.23 3.48 10.95
CA GLN A 526 -43.96 3.25 12.38
C GLN A 526 -43.66 1.79 12.68
N GLN A 527 -44.41 0.85 12.09
CA GLN A 527 -44.13 -0.58 12.23
C GLN A 527 -42.76 -0.95 11.64
N GLU A 528 -42.43 -0.45 10.45
CA GLU A 528 -41.11 -0.67 9.83
C GLU A 528 -39.98 -0.08 10.69
N GLU A 529 -40.18 1.09 11.32
CA GLU A 529 -39.19 1.70 12.20
C GLU A 529 -39.01 0.90 13.51
N GLU A 530 -40.10 0.40 14.11
CA GLU A 530 -40.04 -0.46 15.29
C GLU A 530 -39.37 -1.81 14.99
N GLU A 531 -39.67 -2.43 13.84
CA GLU A 531 -39.01 -3.66 13.40
C GLU A 531 -37.52 -3.42 13.08
N ALA A 532 -37.18 -2.31 12.43
CA ALA A 532 -35.79 -1.91 12.19
C ALA A 532 -35.03 -1.66 13.50
N ARG A 533 -35.69 -1.07 14.50
CA ARG A 533 -35.10 -0.87 15.83
C ARG A 533 -34.90 -2.19 16.57
N ALA A 534 -35.88 -3.09 16.54
CA ALA A 534 -35.78 -4.39 17.20
C ALA A 534 -34.66 -5.26 16.58
N THR A 535 -34.52 -5.25 15.25
CA THR A 535 -33.42 -5.96 14.57
C THR A 535 -32.06 -5.33 14.87
N ALA A 536 -31.98 -4.01 14.97
CA ALA A 536 -30.75 -3.31 15.38
C ALA A 536 -30.35 -3.64 16.83
N GLU A 537 -31.30 -3.71 17.76
CA GLU A 537 -31.07 -4.09 19.16
C GLU A 537 -30.62 -5.56 19.28
N GLN A 538 -31.22 -6.48 18.51
CA GLN A 538 -30.77 -7.88 18.45
C GLN A 538 -29.34 -8.01 17.92
N TYR A 539 -29.02 -7.29 16.84
CA TYR A 539 -27.66 -7.28 16.29
C TYR A 539 -26.64 -6.68 17.28
N ALA A 540 -27.02 -5.62 18.00
CA ALA A 540 -26.17 -5.04 19.04
C ALA A 540 -25.89 -6.02 20.19
N ALA A 541 -26.91 -6.75 20.64
CA ALA A 541 -26.77 -7.79 21.66
C ALA A 541 -25.87 -8.95 21.21
N GLU A 542 -25.98 -9.38 19.95
CA GLU A 542 -25.11 -10.43 19.38
C GLU A 542 -23.63 -9.96 19.32
N GLN A 543 -23.39 -8.70 18.94
CA GLN A 543 -22.05 -8.11 18.95
C GLN A 543 -21.46 -8.00 20.36
N GLU A 544 -22.28 -7.67 21.36
CA GLU A 544 -21.87 -7.63 22.77
C GLU A 544 -21.47 -9.04 23.26
N GLN A 545 -22.25 -10.06 22.93
CA GLN A 545 -21.95 -11.46 23.28
C GLN A 545 -20.64 -11.94 22.65
N LEU A 546 -20.44 -11.67 21.36
CA LEU A 546 -19.19 -12.01 20.67
C LEU A 546 -17.97 -11.33 21.31
N ARG A 547 -18.12 -10.07 21.77
CA ARG A 547 -17.05 -9.35 22.46
C ARG A 547 -16.73 -9.98 23.81
N GLN A 548 -17.75 -10.38 24.58
CA GLN A 548 -17.55 -11.05 25.86
C GLN A 548 -16.90 -12.43 25.70
N GLU A 549 -17.26 -13.17 24.65
CA GLU A 549 -16.63 -14.46 24.35
C GLU A 549 -15.17 -14.30 23.95
N GLN A 550 -14.84 -13.28 23.16
CA GLN A 550 -13.43 -12.96 22.82
C GLN A 550 -12.61 -12.61 24.05
N LEU A 551 -13.14 -11.79 24.96
CA LEU A 551 -12.46 -11.45 26.21
C LEU A 551 -12.21 -12.70 27.06
N ARG A 552 -13.20 -13.59 27.18
CA ARG A 552 -13.03 -14.85 27.91
C ARG A 552 -11.96 -15.75 27.28
N GLN A 553 -11.94 -15.86 25.96
CA GLN A 553 -10.90 -16.62 25.25
C GLN A 553 -9.51 -16.01 25.41
N GLU A 554 -9.40 -14.68 25.49
CA GLU A 554 -8.13 -13.99 25.76
C GLU A 554 -7.67 -14.25 27.20
N GLU A 555 -8.56 -14.19 28.19
CA GLU A 555 -8.26 -14.53 29.59
C GLU A 555 -7.80 -15.99 29.73
N GLU A 556 -8.49 -16.94 29.09
CA GLU A 556 -8.08 -18.36 29.08
C GLU A 556 -6.71 -18.57 28.43
N ARG A 557 -6.40 -17.82 27.35
CA ARG A 557 -5.08 -17.86 26.72
C ARG A 557 -4.00 -17.26 27.61
N GLN A 558 -4.28 -16.14 28.28
CA GLN A 558 -3.34 -15.53 29.22
C GLN A 558 -3.02 -16.49 30.36
N TYR A 559 -4.03 -17.12 30.94
CA TYR A 559 -3.86 -18.13 31.98
C TYR A 559 -3.04 -19.34 31.50
N ALA A 560 -3.28 -19.81 30.27
CA ALA A 560 -2.51 -20.91 29.70
C ALA A 560 -1.02 -20.56 29.52
N VAL A 561 -0.71 -19.34 29.06
CA VAL A 561 0.67 -18.86 28.91
C VAL A 561 1.35 -18.73 30.27
N GLU A 562 0.66 -18.21 31.29
CA GLU A 562 1.19 -18.09 32.65
C GLU A 562 1.51 -19.47 33.25
N LEU A 563 0.63 -20.46 33.03
CA LEU A 563 0.85 -21.84 33.46
C LEU A 563 2.06 -22.48 32.76
N GLU A 564 2.26 -22.20 31.46
CA GLU A 564 3.40 -22.71 30.70
C GLU A 564 4.72 -22.06 31.17
N GLN A 565 4.71 -20.77 31.51
CA GLN A 565 5.86 -20.08 32.08
C GLN A 565 6.26 -20.66 33.45
N LEU A 566 5.29 -20.93 34.33
CA LEU A 566 5.56 -21.56 35.62
C LEU A 566 6.19 -22.95 35.44
N ARG A 567 5.69 -23.75 34.50
CA ARG A 567 6.29 -25.05 34.17
C ARG A 567 7.73 -24.92 33.68
N GLN A 568 8.01 -23.96 32.79
CA GLN A 568 9.37 -23.71 32.31
C GLN A 568 10.31 -23.29 33.45
N GLN A 569 9.84 -22.45 34.38
CA GLN A 569 10.63 -22.06 35.55
C GLN A 569 10.94 -23.24 36.47
N GLU A 570 9.99 -24.16 36.68
CA GLU A 570 10.23 -25.38 37.45
C GLU A 570 11.25 -26.30 36.75
N GLU A 571 11.14 -26.47 35.44
CA GLU A 571 12.09 -27.26 34.64
C GLU A 571 13.50 -26.65 34.67
N GLU A 572 13.63 -25.33 34.53
CA GLU A 572 14.92 -24.62 34.64
C GLU A 572 15.51 -24.73 36.04
N LYS A 573 14.68 -24.62 37.08
CA LYS A 573 15.14 -24.78 38.47
C LYS A 573 15.66 -26.19 38.73
N LEU A 574 14.95 -27.21 38.25
CA LEU A 574 15.39 -28.61 38.35
C LEU A 574 16.69 -28.84 37.58
N ALA A 575 16.84 -28.26 36.39
CA ALA A 575 18.09 -28.34 35.62
C ALA A 575 19.26 -27.67 36.35
N ALA A 576 19.02 -26.52 36.99
CA ALA A 576 20.03 -25.82 37.78
C ALA A 576 20.44 -26.63 39.03
N GLU A 577 19.50 -27.26 39.72
CA GLU A 577 19.77 -28.15 40.87
C GLU A 577 20.59 -29.39 40.44
N GLN A 578 20.25 -30.01 39.31
CA GLN A 578 21.01 -31.14 38.76
C GLN A 578 22.45 -30.73 38.41
N TYR A 579 22.62 -29.59 37.74
CA TYR A 579 23.94 -29.08 37.40
C TYR A 579 24.78 -28.76 38.64
N ALA A 580 24.17 -28.19 39.69
CA ALA A 580 24.87 -27.92 40.94
C ALA A 580 25.34 -29.21 41.63
N ALA A 581 24.51 -30.26 41.64
CA ALA A 581 24.88 -31.56 42.20
C ALA A 581 26.03 -32.22 41.42
N GLU A 582 26.04 -32.13 40.09
CA GLU A 582 27.14 -32.64 39.26
C GLU A 582 28.46 -31.90 39.54
N GLN A 583 28.40 -30.58 39.72
CA GLN A 583 29.58 -29.78 40.09
C GLN A 583 30.11 -30.13 41.48
N GLU A 584 29.23 -30.45 42.43
CA GLU A 584 29.64 -30.87 43.79
C GLU A 584 30.34 -32.24 43.74
N GLN A 585 29.81 -33.20 42.98
CA GLN A 585 30.46 -34.51 42.78
C GLN A 585 31.85 -34.38 42.16
N LEU A 586 32.00 -33.52 41.14
CA LEU A 586 33.31 -33.29 40.53
C LEU A 586 34.33 -32.70 41.52
N ARG A 587 33.88 -31.82 42.43
CA ARG A 587 34.76 -31.26 43.47
C ARG A 587 35.17 -32.32 44.48
N GLU A 588 34.23 -33.16 44.93
CA GLU A 588 34.55 -34.26 45.84
C GLU A 588 35.56 -35.24 45.22
N GLU A 589 35.40 -35.57 43.93
CA GLU A 589 36.38 -36.41 43.20
C GLU A 589 37.76 -35.75 43.09
N GLU A 590 37.83 -34.44 42.88
CA GLU A 590 39.10 -33.70 42.85
C GLU A 590 39.76 -33.66 44.24
N GLU A 591 38.99 -33.46 45.31
CA GLU A 591 39.49 -33.50 46.68
C GLU A 591 40.02 -34.90 47.05
N GLU A 592 39.31 -35.97 46.65
CA GLU A 592 39.77 -37.35 46.87
C GLU A 592 41.07 -37.64 46.11
N LYS A 593 41.19 -37.18 44.86
CA LYS A 593 42.43 -37.30 44.08
C LYS A 593 43.59 -36.57 44.75
N LEU A 594 43.38 -35.34 45.21
CA LEU A 594 44.40 -34.56 45.91
C LEU A 594 44.81 -35.23 47.23
N ALA A 595 43.87 -35.79 47.98
CA ALA A 595 44.16 -36.54 49.20
C ALA A 595 44.99 -37.81 48.90
N ALA A 596 44.67 -38.54 47.83
CA ALA A 596 45.42 -39.71 47.39
C ALA A 596 46.86 -39.34 46.96
N GLU A 597 47.04 -38.22 46.24
CA GLU A 597 48.37 -37.71 45.88
C GLU A 597 49.19 -37.31 47.10
N GLN A 598 48.59 -36.61 48.07
CA GLN A 598 49.26 -36.25 49.33
C GLN A 598 49.72 -37.49 50.09
N TYR A 599 48.85 -38.50 50.21
CA TYR A 599 49.19 -39.76 50.86
C TYR A 599 50.35 -40.48 50.15
N ALA A 600 50.36 -40.49 48.81
CA ALA A 600 51.45 -41.09 48.03
C ALA A 600 52.80 -40.39 48.26
N MET A 601 52.80 -39.04 48.33
CA MET A 601 54.00 -38.27 48.65
C MET A 601 54.54 -38.57 50.05
N GLU A 602 53.65 -38.68 51.05
CA GLU A 602 54.06 -39.02 52.42
C GLU A 602 54.70 -40.41 52.50
N LEU A 603 54.15 -41.38 51.75
CA LEU A 603 54.69 -42.74 51.66
C LEU A 603 56.07 -42.76 51.00
N GLU A 604 56.30 -41.91 50.00
CA GLU A 604 57.60 -41.76 49.35
C GLU A 604 58.63 -41.10 50.28
N GLN A 605 58.24 -40.09 51.05
CA GLN A 605 59.12 -39.47 52.06
C GLN A 605 59.54 -40.48 53.13
N LEU A 606 58.62 -41.31 53.62
CA LEU A 606 58.95 -42.36 54.60
C LEU A 606 59.96 -43.36 54.02
N ARG A 607 59.79 -43.77 52.76
CA ARG A 607 60.76 -44.64 52.09
C ARG A 607 62.14 -44.00 51.97
N GLN A 608 62.21 -42.71 51.61
CA GLN A 608 63.49 -41.99 51.53
C GLN A 608 64.16 -41.90 52.92
N GLN A 609 63.40 -41.65 53.98
CA GLN A 609 63.92 -41.64 55.35
C GLN A 609 64.46 -43.01 55.77
N GLU A 610 63.79 -44.10 55.41
CA GLU A 610 64.29 -45.45 55.66
C GLU A 610 65.58 -45.74 54.88
N GLU A 611 65.65 -45.34 53.62
CA GLU A 611 66.87 -45.48 52.79
C GLU A 611 68.04 -44.65 53.35
N GLU A 612 67.80 -43.41 53.79
CA GLU A 612 68.80 -42.58 54.45
C GLU A 612 69.28 -43.17 55.77
N LYS A 613 68.35 -43.71 56.58
CA LYS A 613 68.71 -44.38 57.83
C LYS A 613 69.58 -45.61 57.58
N LEU A 614 69.22 -46.44 56.59
CA LEU A 614 70.03 -47.59 56.18
C LEU A 614 71.40 -47.16 55.64
N ALA A 615 71.47 -46.06 54.90
CA ALA A 615 72.74 -45.50 54.42
C ALA A 615 73.62 -45.00 55.58
N ALA A 616 73.03 -44.33 56.57
CA ALA A 616 73.73 -43.89 57.78
C ALA A 616 74.24 -45.07 58.62
N GLU A 617 73.46 -46.15 58.76
CA GLU A 617 73.88 -47.38 59.43
C GLU A 617 75.06 -48.06 58.69
N ARG A 618 75.01 -48.13 57.35
CA ARG A 618 76.13 -48.64 56.54
C ARG A 618 77.39 -47.79 56.70
N TYR A 619 77.25 -46.47 56.69
CA TYR A 619 78.37 -45.55 56.90
C TYR A 619 78.97 -45.70 58.30
N ALA A 620 78.14 -45.82 59.35
CA ALA A 620 78.62 -46.07 60.71
C ALA A 620 79.39 -47.39 60.81
N ALA A 621 78.88 -48.47 60.19
CA ALA A 621 79.59 -49.75 60.15
C ALA A 621 80.94 -49.67 59.41
N GLU A 622 81.02 -48.90 58.32
CA GLU A 622 82.27 -48.66 57.59
C GLU A 622 83.27 -47.86 58.43
N GLN A 623 82.83 -46.83 59.16
CA GLN A 623 83.66 -46.08 60.10
C GLN A 623 84.17 -46.97 61.25
N GLU A 624 83.33 -47.85 61.79
CA GLU A 624 83.75 -48.83 62.80
C GLU A 624 84.80 -49.81 62.23
N GLN A 625 84.65 -50.26 60.98
CA GLN A 625 85.66 -51.09 60.31
C GLN A 625 86.99 -50.35 60.14
N LEU A 626 86.96 -49.09 59.69
CA LEU A 626 88.16 -48.25 59.56
C LEU A 626 88.84 -48.00 60.90
N GLN A 627 88.09 -47.77 61.99
CA GLN A 627 88.64 -47.66 63.34
C GLN A 627 89.29 -48.96 63.80
N GLN A 628 88.63 -50.11 63.56
CA GLN A 628 89.21 -51.42 63.89
C GLN A 628 90.48 -51.70 63.06
N GLU A 629 90.55 -51.24 61.82
CA GLU A 629 91.73 -51.40 60.95
C GLU A 629 92.88 -50.49 61.38
N GLN A 630 92.61 -49.24 61.81
CA GLN A 630 93.61 -48.34 62.41
C GLN A 630 94.18 -48.91 63.71
N LEU A 631 93.33 -49.46 64.60
CA LEU A 631 93.76 -50.14 65.83
C LEU A 631 94.58 -51.42 65.59
N ARG A 632 94.52 -52.02 64.40
CA ARG A 632 95.39 -53.16 64.00
C ARG A 632 96.72 -52.71 63.39
N GLN A 633 96.85 -51.46 62.99
CA GLN A 633 98.07 -50.89 62.39
C GLN A 633 98.94 -50.12 63.40
N GLU A 634 98.42 -49.83 64.60
CA GLU A 634 99.18 -49.52 65.83
C GLU A 634 99.64 -50.81 66.53
#